data_AF-A0A2E0RVK0-F1
#
_entry.id   AF-A0A2E0RVK0-F1
#
_cell.length_a   1.000
_cell.length_b   1.000
_cell.length_c   1.000
_cell.angle_alpha   90.00
_cell.angle_beta   90.00
_cell.angle_gamma   90.00
#
_symmetry.space_group_name_H-M   'P 1'
#
loop_
_entity.id
_entity.type
_entity.pdbx_description
1 polymer ?
#
loop_
_entity_poly.entity_id
_entity_poly.type
_entity_poly.pdbx_seq_one_letter_code
_entity_poly.pdbx_strand_id
1 'polypeptide(L)'
;MEGPTATADTNTLTVGAIASSGAAILHAAAAGIHADHAALARVFMVLAVAQAGAAVLAFTRRDRVACVSLFAVNAAAAAGWLITRFTGIDQIDGLQAAEAPQPADTIAAVLALVAVATAVSCARGRSVAVAPSGVTLSAVIVALALVPGLSDTTSHDHGDHAAGEDHGHAEGVDHGEHHDADHDDAGTPSDDVTTGDDDHHDQHDDHQHDLSDSSEPTDEATDEATDEATGVAAPAGGGTADSGHHEHDGHHIDPDIDPASVWPRPWDPNAPIDFSGVAGVTDEQRARAEQLVVDTLRDLPAFADVSTVGALGYRSIGDASTGFEHYINTAMINDDRFLDPTAPESLVYRVDGADRTLVSAMFIAAETPIDDPTLTDFAGPLMQWHVHDNLCWGLDDAGDPVVKSVLEQPGDACPAGTVNAGGENPMVHVWIAPHECGPFAALEGHGAGQAGVSDGARVDQCDHEHGGHEQHDGHEAATAVPYDPELPIDLGGIDGVTLQQQAFAENLVASTLRDLPRWADPAVAEAAGFRSIGDAATGHEHYIQWDWIDDDVWLDPDQPESLVFRPTGDGGKELVSAMYMLPSDVSLDQVPDWGGELMQWHVHGDLCFTDDPDAPQVAGTKPLGSTCRPPLVDGPIAPMIHVWIVPNECGPFAALDGIAGGQVPDGESVRCDRAHGSH
;
A
#
# COMPACT_ATOMS: atom_id res chain seq x y z
N MET A 1 -40.55 -43.69 -36.21
CA MET A 1 -40.98 -42.33 -36.57
C MET A 1 -41.36 -41.63 -35.28
N GLU A 2 -40.39 -41.04 -34.61
CA GLU A 2 -40.67 -40.08 -33.54
C GLU A 2 -41.16 -38.77 -34.19
N GLY A 3 -42.15 -38.14 -33.58
CA GLY A 3 -42.77 -36.94 -34.15
C GLY A 3 -41.86 -35.71 -34.04
N PRO A 4 -42.07 -34.66 -34.86
CA PRO A 4 -41.26 -33.44 -34.85
C PRO A 4 -41.31 -32.67 -33.51
N THR A 5 -42.23 -33.01 -32.60
CA THR A 5 -42.27 -32.49 -31.23
C THR A 5 -41.18 -33.13 -30.34
N ALA A 6 -40.94 -34.43 -30.47
CA ALA A 6 -39.97 -35.15 -29.63
C ALA A 6 -38.53 -34.70 -29.89
N THR A 7 -38.19 -34.38 -31.14
CA THR A 7 -36.88 -33.82 -31.49
C THR A 7 -36.70 -32.37 -31.03
N ALA A 8 -37.78 -31.56 -31.03
CA ALA A 8 -37.77 -30.20 -30.49
C ALA A 8 -37.56 -30.17 -28.97
N ASP A 9 -38.25 -31.03 -28.23
CA ASP A 9 -38.05 -31.21 -26.78
C ASP A 9 -36.62 -31.68 -26.45
N THR A 10 -36.09 -32.62 -27.25
CA THR A 10 -34.73 -33.17 -27.07
C THR A 10 -33.64 -32.12 -27.26
N ASN A 11 -33.71 -31.31 -28.31
CA ASN A 11 -32.69 -30.29 -28.57
C ASN A 11 -32.76 -29.16 -27.53
N THR A 12 -33.96 -28.75 -27.12
CA THR A 12 -34.17 -27.70 -26.09
C THR A 12 -33.59 -28.11 -24.74
N LEU A 13 -33.86 -29.33 -24.27
CA LEU A 13 -33.28 -29.84 -23.02
C LEU A 13 -31.75 -30.00 -23.11
N THR A 14 -31.22 -30.27 -24.31
CA THR A 14 -29.77 -30.37 -24.53
C THR A 14 -29.07 -29.01 -24.42
N VAL A 15 -29.69 -27.91 -24.89
CA VAL A 15 -29.18 -26.55 -24.64
C VAL A 15 -29.11 -26.25 -23.14
N GLY A 16 -30.14 -26.62 -22.37
CA GLY A 16 -30.15 -26.47 -20.92
C GLY A 16 -29.07 -27.28 -20.20
N ALA A 17 -28.81 -28.50 -20.66
CA ALA A 17 -27.74 -29.34 -20.15
C ALA A 17 -26.35 -28.73 -20.43
N ILE A 18 -26.13 -28.18 -21.64
CA ILE A 18 -24.89 -27.47 -22.00
C ILE A 18 -24.67 -26.25 -21.09
N ALA A 19 -25.70 -25.43 -20.88
CA ALA A 19 -25.61 -24.26 -20.00
C ALA A 19 -25.32 -24.66 -18.54
N SER A 20 -26.03 -25.66 -18.02
CA SER A 20 -25.79 -26.21 -16.67
C SER A 20 -24.40 -26.85 -16.52
N SER A 21 -23.78 -27.36 -17.61
CA SER A 21 -22.38 -27.80 -17.58
C SER A 21 -21.39 -26.62 -17.56
N GLY A 22 -21.68 -25.52 -18.26
CA GLY A 22 -20.86 -24.30 -18.19
C GLY A 22 -20.86 -23.69 -16.79
N ALA A 23 -22.04 -23.52 -16.18
CA ALA A 23 -22.15 -23.03 -14.80
C ALA A 23 -21.45 -23.97 -13.78
N ALA A 24 -21.48 -25.29 -14.01
CA ALA A 24 -20.75 -26.24 -13.16
C ALA A 24 -19.22 -26.10 -13.27
N ILE A 25 -18.69 -25.67 -14.42
CA ILE A 25 -17.25 -25.42 -14.59
C ILE A 25 -16.85 -24.15 -13.83
N LEU A 26 -17.64 -23.08 -13.94
CA LEU A 26 -17.39 -21.82 -13.22
C LEU A 26 -17.42 -22.01 -11.70
N HIS A 27 -18.45 -22.68 -11.15
CA HIS A 27 -18.47 -22.99 -9.72
C HIS A 27 -17.39 -24.00 -9.30
N ALA A 28 -16.86 -24.84 -10.20
CA ALA A 28 -15.72 -25.70 -9.88
C ALA A 28 -14.40 -24.91 -9.82
N ALA A 29 -14.25 -23.87 -10.64
CA ALA A 29 -13.11 -22.94 -10.56
C ALA A 29 -13.19 -22.08 -9.29
N ALA A 30 -14.35 -21.46 -9.01
CA ALA A 30 -14.58 -20.68 -7.79
C ALA A 30 -14.31 -21.49 -6.50
N ALA A 31 -14.64 -22.79 -6.49
CA ALA A 31 -14.32 -23.67 -5.36
C ALA A 31 -12.81 -23.89 -5.12
N GLY A 32 -11.96 -23.66 -6.13
CA GLY A 32 -10.51 -23.73 -6.02
C GLY A 32 -9.87 -22.41 -5.60
N ILE A 33 -10.45 -21.28 -6.02
CA ILE A 33 -10.01 -19.93 -5.62
C ILE A 33 -10.32 -19.71 -4.14
N HIS A 34 -11.58 -19.90 -3.73
CA HIS A 34 -11.99 -19.71 -2.34
C HIS A 34 -11.63 -20.90 -1.43
N ALA A 35 -10.53 -21.61 -1.71
CA ALA A 35 -10.13 -22.82 -0.99
C ALA A 35 -9.89 -22.55 0.51
N ASP A 36 -9.41 -21.34 0.83
CA ASP A 36 -9.14 -20.88 2.19
C ASP A 36 -10.44 -20.68 3.00
N HIS A 37 -11.54 -20.27 2.35
CA HIS A 37 -12.88 -20.26 2.94
C HIS A 37 -13.52 -21.66 2.85
N ALA A 38 -13.11 -22.54 3.77
CA ALA A 38 -13.52 -23.94 3.79
C ALA A 38 -15.06 -24.18 3.86
N ALA A 39 -15.87 -23.18 4.26
CA ALA A 39 -17.33 -23.24 4.14
C ALA A 39 -17.81 -22.96 2.71
N LEU A 40 -17.37 -21.85 2.11
CA LEU A 40 -17.73 -21.40 0.77
C LEU A 40 -17.26 -22.36 -0.33
N ALA A 41 -16.01 -22.83 -0.28
CA ALA A 41 -15.49 -23.84 -1.21
C ALA A 41 -16.35 -25.11 -1.23
N ARG A 42 -16.87 -25.55 -0.08
CA ARG A 42 -17.79 -26.71 -0.01
C ARG A 42 -19.12 -26.41 -0.67
N VAL A 43 -19.66 -25.20 -0.54
CA VAL A 43 -20.90 -24.78 -1.21
C VAL A 43 -20.72 -24.79 -2.73
N PHE A 44 -19.64 -24.18 -3.24
CA PHE A 44 -19.31 -24.17 -4.66
C PHE A 44 -19.03 -25.59 -5.21
N MET A 45 -18.25 -26.43 -4.51
CA MET A 45 -18.05 -27.84 -4.89
C MET A 45 -19.38 -28.61 -4.98
N VAL A 46 -20.26 -28.47 -3.98
CA VAL A 46 -21.57 -29.15 -3.95
C VAL A 46 -22.45 -28.65 -5.10
N LEU A 47 -22.44 -27.35 -5.39
CA LEU A 47 -23.22 -26.75 -6.47
C LEU A 47 -22.71 -27.20 -7.85
N ALA A 48 -21.39 -27.18 -8.07
CA ALA A 48 -20.74 -27.68 -9.27
C ALA A 48 -21.07 -29.16 -9.55
N VAL A 49 -20.92 -30.03 -8.54
CA VAL A 49 -21.25 -31.45 -8.64
C VAL A 49 -22.75 -31.65 -8.91
N ALA A 50 -23.63 -30.88 -8.26
CA ALA A 50 -25.07 -30.94 -8.48
C ALA A 50 -25.46 -30.51 -9.91
N GLN A 51 -24.87 -29.41 -10.43
CA GLN A 51 -25.14 -28.91 -11.79
C GLN A 51 -24.57 -29.84 -12.86
N ALA A 52 -23.36 -30.37 -12.67
CA ALA A 52 -22.79 -31.40 -13.55
C ALA A 52 -23.65 -32.67 -13.56
N GLY A 53 -24.10 -33.13 -12.39
CA GLY A 53 -25.00 -34.27 -12.25
C GLY A 53 -26.36 -34.06 -12.93
N ALA A 54 -26.95 -32.88 -12.78
CA ALA A 54 -28.21 -32.51 -13.44
C ALA A 54 -28.04 -32.41 -14.96
N ALA A 55 -26.92 -31.87 -15.45
CA ALA A 55 -26.60 -31.84 -16.88
C ALA A 55 -26.42 -33.25 -17.46
N VAL A 56 -25.64 -34.13 -16.80
CA VAL A 56 -25.49 -35.54 -17.19
C VAL A 56 -26.83 -36.28 -17.22
N LEU A 57 -27.71 -36.02 -16.24
CA LEU A 57 -29.06 -36.58 -16.23
C LEU A 57 -29.91 -36.07 -17.41
N ALA A 58 -29.80 -34.79 -17.77
CA ALA A 58 -30.49 -34.18 -18.90
C ALA A 58 -29.93 -34.57 -20.28
N PHE A 59 -28.64 -34.90 -20.38
CA PHE A 59 -28.04 -35.50 -21.58
C PHE A 59 -28.53 -36.95 -21.78
N THR A 60 -28.53 -37.74 -20.70
CA THR A 60 -28.78 -39.20 -20.75
C THR A 60 -30.24 -39.61 -20.64
N ARG A 61 -31.09 -38.82 -19.97
CA ARG A 61 -32.52 -39.08 -19.78
C ARG A 61 -33.37 -37.91 -20.26
N ARG A 62 -34.52 -38.23 -20.84
CA ARG A 62 -35.48 -37.29 -21.43
C ARG A 62 -36.86 -37.40 -20.77
N ASP A 63 -36.87 -37.71 -19.48
CA ASP A 63 -38.07 -37.87 -18.67
C ASP A 63 -38.33 -36.64 -17.78
N ARG A 64 -39.44 -36.66 -17.04
CA ARG A 64 -39.76 -35.56 -16.10
C ARG A 64 -38.75 -35.43 -14.97
N VAL A 65 -38.02 -36.48 -14.61
CA VAL A 65 -37.03 -36.44 -13.52
C VAL A 65 -35.83 -35.62 -13.96
N ALA A 66 -35.34 -35.83 -15.19
CA ALA A 66 -34.29 -35.02 -15.78
C ALA A 66 -34.66 -33.53 -15.81
N CYS A 67 -35.86 -33.19 -16.29
CA CYS A 67 -36.29 -31.78 -16.39
C CYS A 67 -36.60 -31.14 -15.02
N VAL A 68 -37.11 -31.89 -14.03
CA VAL A 68 -37.26 -31.38 -12.66
C VAL A 68 -35.91 -31.20 -11.97
N SER A 69 -34.96 -32.11 -12.18
CA SER A 69 -33.60 -32.00 -11.61
C SER A 69 -32.84 -30.81 -12.19
N LEU A 70 -32.88 -30.63 -13.51
CA LEU A 70 -32.23 -29.50 -14.19
C LEU A 70 -32.82 -28.16 -13.75
N PHE A 71 -34.15 -28.10 -13.57
CA PHE A 71 -34.83 -26.94 -13.01
C PHE A 71 -34.41 -26.67 -11.56
N ALA A 72 -34.52 -27.67 -10.68
CA ALA A 72 -34.35 -27.46 -9.24
C ALA A 72 -32.94 -26.99 -8.87
N VAL A 73 -31.91 -27.63 -9.45
CA VAL A 73 -30.51 -27.27 -9.16
C VAL A 73 -30.17 -25.88 -9.69
N ASN A 74 -30.52 -25.56 -10.93
CA ASN A 74 -30.19 -24.26 -11.51
C ASN A 74 -31.08 -23.11 -11.00
N ALA A 75 -32.31 -23.40 -10.56
CA ALA A 75 -33.13 -22.42 -9.86
C ALA A 75 -32.58 -22.13 -8.46
N ALA A 76 -32.02 -23.13 -7.77
CA ALA A 76 -31.32 -22.91 -6.50
C ALA A 76 -30.05 -22.07 -6.71
N ALA A 77 -29.23 -22.37 -7.75
CA ALA A 77 -28.06 -21.55 -8.10
C ALA A 77 -28.43 -20.09 -8.37
N ALA A 78 -29.38 -19.84 -9.27
CA ALA A 78 -29.80 -18.49 -9.63
C ALA A 78 -30.52 -17.74 -8.49
N ALA A 79 -31.20 -18.46 -7.59
CA ALA A 79 -31.79 -17.86 -6.39
C ALA A 79 -30.74 -17.53 -5.33
N GLY A 80 -29.72 -18.38 -5.15
CA GLY A 80 -28.57 -18.11 -4.29
C GLY A 80 -27.84 -16.84 -4.73
N TRP A 81 -27.45 -16.78 -6.01
CA TRP A 81 -26.88 -15.57 -6.61
C TRP A 81 -27.77 -14.34 -6.40
N LEU A 82 -29.08 -14.43 -6.65
CA LEU A 82 -29.98 -13.27 -6.43
C LEU A 82 -30.00 -12.81 -4.97
N ILE A 83 -29.87 -13.73 -4.00
CA ILE A 83 -29.84 -13.39 -2.57
C ILE A 83 -28.50 -12.71 -2.21
N THR A 84 -27.37 -13.21 -2.71
CA THR A 84 -26.05 -12.58 -2.48
C THR A 84 -25.94 -11.19 -3.12
N ARG A 85 -26.78 -10.84 -4.11
CA ARG A 85 -26.87 -9.47 -4.66
C ARG A 85 -27.78 -8.50 -3.88
N PHE A 86 -28.56 -8.95 -2.90
CA PHE A 86 -29.55 -8.08 -2.20
C PHE A 86 -29.46 -8.07 -0.67
N THR A 87 -29.01 -9.17 -0.05
CA THR A 87 -29.00 -9.30 1.42
C THR A 87 -27.81 -10.06 1.98
N GLY A 88 -27.04 -10.76 1.14
CA GLY A 88 -26.12 -11.79 1.64
C GLY A 88 -26.84 -13.00 2.24
N ILE A 89 -26.05 -13.92 2.80
CA ILE A 89 -26.45 -15.17 3.46
C ILE A 89 -25.64 -15.32 4.76
N ASP A 90 -26.14 -14.77 5.87
CA ASP A 90 -25.48 -14.74 7.21
C ASP A 90 -25.06 -16.10 7.80
N GLN A 91 -25.36 -17.22 7.14
CA GLN A 91 -25.05 -18.59 7.60
C GLN A 91 -23.96 -19.27 6.77
N ILE A 92 -23.32 -18.56 5.83
CA ILE A 92 -22.21 -19.05 5.02
C ILE A 92 -21.09 -18.02 5.11
N ASP A 93 -19.99 -18.41 5.74
CA ASP A 93 -18.78 -17.58 5.82
C ASP A 93 -18.25 -17.34 4.40
N GLY A 94 -18.09 -16.07 4.02
CA GLY A 94 -17.76 -15.60 2.67
C GLY A 94 -18.96 -15.28 1.77
N LEU A 95 -20.19 -15.12 2.29
CA LEU A 95 -21.38 -14.67 1.53
C LEU A 95 -22.32 -13.74 2.35
N GLN A 96 -21.91 -13.24 3.52
CA GLN A 96 -22.79 -12.52 4.45
C GLN A 96 -23.13 -11.09 4.00
N ALA A 97 -22.31 -10.48 3.15
CA ALA A 97 -22.56 -9.16 2.57
C ALA A 97 -23.38 -9.23 1.27
N ALA A 98 -23.91 -8.09 0.82
CA ALA A 98 -24.48 -7.98 -0.53
C ALA A 98 -23.38 -7.54 -1.51
N GLU A 99 -23.04 -8.40 -2.47
CA GLU A 99 -21.89 -8.25 -3.36
C GLU A 99 -22.27 -7.63 -4.73
N ALA A 100 -21.38 -6.89 -5.39
CA ALA A 100 -21.57 -6.45 -6.77
C ALA A 100 -21.41 -7.60 -7.80
N PRO A 101 -22.26 -7.71 -8.84
CA PRO A 101 -22.27 -8.86 -9.76
C PRO A 101 -21.00 -8.93 -10.64
N GLN A 102 -20.14 -9.93 -10.37
CA GLN A 102 -18.89 -10.15 -11.08
C GLN A 102 -19.07 -10.91 -12.42
N PRO A 103 -18.10 -10.85 -13.36
CA PRO A 103 -18.19 -11.53 -14.65
C PRO A 103 -18.43 -13.04 -14.53
N ALA A 104 -17.64 -13.76 -13.72
CA ALA A 104 -17.80 -15.20 -13.52
C ALA A 104 -19.17 -15.58 -12.91
N ASP A 105 -19.60 -14.87 -11.85
CA ASP A 105 -20.88 -15.16 -11.18
C ASP A 105 -22.09 -14.88 -12.07
N THR A 106 -22.01 -13.82 -12.88
CA THR A 106 -23.11 -13.35 -13.72
C THR A 106 -23.27 -14.25 -14.93
N ILE A 107 -22.16 -14.73 -15.50
CA ILE A 107 -22.17 -15.76 -16.54
C ILE A 107 -22.75 -17.05 -15.96
N ALA A 108 -22.32 -17.50 -14.77
CA ALA A 108 -22.87 -18.69 -14.12
C ALA A 108 -24.39 -18.57 -13.86
N ALA A 109 -24.86 -17.41 -13.38
CA ALA A 109 -26.27 -17.11 -13.14
C ALA A 109 -27.10 -17.08 -14.43
N VAL A 110 -26.60 -16.44 -15.50
CA VAL A 110 -27.25 -16.43 -16.83
C VAL A 110 -27.36 -17.84 -17.41
N LEU A 111 -26.29 -18.65 -17.30
CA LEU A 111 -26.31 -20.05 -17.73
C LEU A 111 -27.31 -20.89 -16.91
N ALA A 112 -27.40 -20.67 -15.59
CA ALA A 112 -28.40 -21.29 -14.74
C ALA A 112 -29.83 -20.89 -15.15
N LEU A 113 -30.08 -19.61 -15.47
CA LEU A 113 -31.38 -19.13 -15.96
C LEU A 113 -31.76 -19.74 -17.33
N VAL A 114 -30.80 -19.96 -18.23
CA VAL A 114 -31.02 -20.69 -19.49
C VAL A 114 -31.38 -22.16 -19.24
N ALA A 115 -30.71 -22.82 -18.29
CA ALA A 115 -31.05 -24.18 -17.86
C ALA A 115 -32.46 -24.25 -17.23
N VAL A 116 -32.85 -23.26 -16.42
CA VAL A 116 -34.20 -23.12 -15.85
C VAL A 116 -35.25 -22.94 -16.95
N ALA A 117 -35.05 -22.02 -17.90
CA ALA A 117 -36.02 -21.73 -18.96
C ALA A 117 -36.28 -22.94 -19.88
N THR A 118 -35.22 -23.66 -20.24
CA THR A 118 -35.29 -24.89 -21.05
C THR A 118 -35.91 -26.05 -20.28
N ALA A 119 -35.57 -26.23 -18.99
CA ALA A 119 -36.17 -27.23 -18.11
C ALA A 119 -37.69 -27.00 -17.91
N VAL A 120 -38.11 -25.75 -17.71
CA VAL A 120 -39.53 -25.35 -17.63
C VAL A 120 -40.26 -25.64 -18.95
N SER A 121 -39.62 -25.40 -20.09
CA SER A 121 -40.18 -25.66 -21.41
C SER A 121 -40.39 -27.16 -21.65
N CYS A 122 -39.42 -27.99 -21.27
CA CYS A 122 -39.56 -29.45 -21.22
C CYS A 122 -40.72 -29.87 -20.32
N ALA A 123 -40.74 -29.42 -19.06
CA ALA A 123 -41.73 -29.83 -18.06
C ALA A 123 -43.18 -29.48 -18.49
N ARG A 124 -43.34 -28.41 -19.28
CA ARG A 124 -44.64 -27.97 -19.84
C ARG A 124 -44.97 -28.57 -21.21
N GLY A 125 -44.04 -29.30 -21.85
CA GLY A 125 -44.21 -29.84 -23.22
C GLY A 125 -44.44 -28.74 -24.26
N ARG A 126 -43.72 -27.61 -24.12
CA ARG A 126 -43.88 -26.40 -24.95
C ARG A 126 -42.55 -25.91 -25.52
N SER A 127 -41.65 -26.84 -25.84
CA SER A 127 -40.32 -26.50 -26.34
C SER A 127 -40.36 -25.85 -27.72
N VAL A 128 -39.50 -24.83 -27.92
CA VAL A 128 -39.26 -24.24 -29.24
C VAL A 128 -38.42 -25.22 -30.06
N ALA A 129 -38.67 -25.33 -31.36
CA ALA A 129 -37.90 -26.23 -32.22
C ALA A 129 -36.48 -25.70 -32.48
N VAL A 130 -35.53 -26.05 -31.59
CA VAL A 130 -34.10 -25.77 -31.77
C VAL A 130 -33.55 -26.67 -32.87
N ALA A 131 -33.01 -26.09 -33.94
CA ALA A 131 -32.32 -26.83 -35.00
C ALA A 131 -31.01 -27.45 -34.47
N PRO A 132 -30.47 -28.55 -35.06
CA PRO A 132 -29.20 -29.14 -34.62
C PRO A 132 -28.03 -28.14 -34.60
N SER A 133 -27.98 -27.23 -35.58
CA SER A 133 -27.00 -26.13 -35.62
C SER A 133 -27.14 -25.15 -34.45
N GLY A 134 -28.33 -24.99 -33.87
CA GLY A 134 -28.56 -24.18 -32.68
C GLY A 134 -27.99 -24.82 -31.40
N VAL A 135 -27.95 -26.15 -31.32
CA VAL A 135 -27.27 -26.87 -30.23
C VAL A 135 -25.75 -26.73 -30.36
N THR A 136 -25.20 -26.82 -31.57
CA THR A 136 -23.78 -26.55 -31.81
C THR A 136 -23.43 -25.10 -31.47
N LEU A 137 -24.26 -24.15 -31.89
CA LEU A 137 -24.07 -22.73 -31.58
C LEU A 137 -24.14 -22.46 -30.08
N SER A 138 -25.05 -23.09 -29.33
CA SER A 138 -25.10 -22.94 -27.88
C SER A 138 -23.84 -23.49 -27.19
N ALA A 139 -23.28 -24.60 -27.68
CA ALA A 139 -22.00 -25.11 -27.15
C ALA A 139 -20.84 -24.15 -27.41
N VAL A 140 -20.79 -23.51 -28.59
CA VAL A 140 -19.78 -22.48 -28.91
C VAL A 140 -19.96 -21.23 -28.05
N ILE A 141 -21.20 -20.76 -27.87
CA ILE A 141 -21.49 -19.58 -27.02
C ILE A 141 -21.09 -19.85 -25.57
N VAL A 142 -21.43 -21.02 -25.02
CA VAL A 142 -21.02 -21.38 -23.65
C VAL A 142 -19.49 -21.50 -23.56
N ALA A 143 -18.83 -22.14 -24.53
CA ALA A 143 -17.36 -22.23 -24.53
C ALA A 143 -16.67 -20.86 -24.62
N LEU A 144 -17.23 -19.90 -25.38
CA LEU A 144 -16.72 -18.53 -25.44
C LEU A 144 -17.03 -17.74 -24.16
N ALA A 145 -18.18 -17.93 -23.53
CA ALA A 145 -18.53 -17.29 -22.27
C ALA A 145 -17.71 -17.83 -21.08
N LEU A 146 -17.23 -19.07 -21.17
CA LEU A 146 -16.27 -19.62 -20.20
C LEU A 146 -14.89 -18.95 -20.29
N VAL A 147 -14.53 -18.24 -21.36
CA VAL A 147 -13.22 -17.58 -21.45
C VAL A 147 -13.10 -16.41 -20.46
N PRO A 148 -13.94 -15.36 -20.50
CA PRO A 148 -13.86 -14.27 -19.53
C PRO A 148 -14.14 -14.79 -18.11
N GLY A 149 -15.15 -15.65 -17.92
CA GLY A 149 -15.46 -16.21 -16.61
C GLY A 149 -14.43 -17.21 -16.06
N LEU A 150 -13.39 -17.56 -16.81
CA LEU A 150 -12.24 -18.32 -16.30
C LEU A 150 -10.95 -17.50 -16.25
N SER A 151 -10.75 -16.48 -17.08
CA SER A 151 -9.63 -15.53 -16.90
C SER A 151 -9.76 -14.76 -15.58
N ASP A 152 -11.01 -14.42 -15.22
CA ASP A 152 -11.47 -13.93 -13.90
C ASP A 152 -11.16 -14.90 -12.74
N THR A 153 -10.65 -16.11 -13.03
CA THR A 153 -10.34 -17.16 -12.03
C THR A 153 -8.90 -17.68 -12.08
N THR A 154 -8.02 -17.07 -12.88
CA THR A 154 -6.66 -17.58 -13.13
C THR A 154 -5.56 -16.53 -12.96
N SER A 155 -5.77 -15.52 -12.13
CA SER A 155 -4.78 -14.47 -11.80
C SER A 155 -3.67 -14.91 -10.83
N HIS A 156 -3.63 -16.18 -10.42
CA HIS A 156 -2.53 -16.71 -9.60
C HIS A 156 -1.39 -17.27 -10.44
N ASP A 157 -0.20 -16.70 -10.25
CA ASP A 157 1.05 -17.28 -10.73
C ASP A 157 1.42 -18.53 -9.90
N HIS A 158 2.02 -19.53 -10.54
CA HIS A 158 2.39 -20.79 -9.89
C HIS A 158 3.90 -21.02 -10.00
N GLY A 159 4.64 -20.51 -9.01
CA GLY A 159 6.06 -20.82 -8.82
C GLY A 159 6.29 -22.33 -8.62
N ASP A 160 7.24 -22.88 -9.37
CA ASP A 160 7.56 -24.31 -9.42
C ASP A 160 8.06 -24.87 -8.07
N HIS A 161 7.27 -25.73 -7.41
CA HIS A 161 7.79 -26.63 -6.38
C HIS A 161 8.22 -27.98 -6.95
N ALA A 162 9.52 -28.09 -7.25
CA ALA A 162 10.18 -29.36 -7.47
C ALA A 162 10.16 -30.24 -6.21
N ALA A 163 10.05 -31.56 -6.39
CA ALA A 163 9.78 -32.50 -5.31
C ALA A 163 10.90 -32.58 -4.24
N GLY A 164 10.50 -32.43 -2.96
CA GLY A 164 11.25 -32.83 -1.78
C GLY A 164 10.37 -33.75 -0.91
N GLU A 165 10.92 -34.86 -0.42
CA GLU A 165 10.14 -35.93 0.22
C GLU A 165 9.83 -35.66 1.71
N ASP A 166 8.59 -35.92 2.11
CA ASP A 166 8.11 -35.86 3.50
C ASP A 166 8.75 -36.96 4.37
N HIS A 167 9.45 -36.54 5.43
CA HIS A 167 9.83 -37.36 6.59
C HIS A 167 9.48 -36.67 7.92
N GLY A 168 8.18 -36.55 8.21
CA GLY A 168 7.74 -36.19 9.56
C GLY A 168 8.15 -37.21 10.64
N HIS A 169 8.56 -36.73 11.81
CA HIS A 169 8.46 -37.46 13.07
C HIS A 169 8.17 -36.50 14.24
N ALA A 170 7.36 -36.98 15.19
CA ALA A 170 6.74 -36.18 16.23
C ALA A 170 7.53 -36.14 17.56
N GLU A 171 7.14 -35.18 18.40
CA GLU A 171 7.34 -35.02 19.85
C GLU A 171 8.28 -35.97 20.63
N GLY A 172 9.13 -35.38 21.48
CA GLY A 172 9.33 -35.96 22.83
C GLY A 172 10.64 -35.67 23.57
N VAL A 173 10.52 -34.87 24.65
CA VAL A 173 11.19 -35.02 25.96
C VAL A 173 12.71 -34.70 26.10
N ASP A 174 12.96 -33.61 26.85
CA ASP A 174 13.88 -33.39 28.01
C ASP A 174 15.18 -34.22 28.21
N HIS A 175 16.12 -33.57 28.95
CA HIS A 175 17.46 -33.95 29.43
C HIS A 175 18.60 -33.53 28.48
N GLY A 176 19.71 -32.92 28.92
CA GLY A 176 20.15 -32.55 30.28
C GLY A 176 21.68 -32.64 30.42
N GLU A 177 22.27 -31.75 31.22
CA GLU A 177 23.66 -31.77 31.76
C GLU A 177 24.88 -31.52 30.83
N HIS A 178 25.52 -30.37 31.08
CA HIS A 178 26.96 -30.14 31.34
C HIS A 178 28.03 -31.20 30.95
N HIS A 179 29.14 -30.78 30.32
CA HIS A 179 30.39 -30.43 31.05
C HIS A 179 31.60 -30.11 30.15
N ASP A 180 32.42 -29.17 30.65
CA ASP A 180 33.88 -29.04 30.59
C ASP A 180 34.66 -28.87 29.27
N ALA A 181 35.51 -27.83 29.29
CA ALA A 181 36.69 -27.68 28.45
C ALA A 181 37.84 -28.60 28.92
N ASP A 182 38.78 -28.92 28.04
CA ASP A 182 40.21 -28.65 28.31
C ASP A 182 41.18 -28.98 27.15
N HIS A 183 42.17 -28.10 27.00
CA HIS A 183 43.58 -28.34 26.67
C HIS A 183 44.10 -28.90 25.30
N ASP A 184 44.90 -28.02 24.68
CA ASP A 184 46.33 -28.20 24.31
C ASP A 184 46.81 -28.78 22.94
N ASP A 185 47.30 -27.84 22.13
CA ASP A 185 48.73 -27.64 21.77
C ASP A 185 49.45 -28.60 20.80
N ALA A 186 49.94 -28.04 19.67
CA ALA A 186 51.13 -28.53 18.96
C ALA A 186 51.71 -27.54 17.90
N GLY A 187 52.75 -26.78 18.26
CA GLY A 187 54.04 -26.79 17.52
C GLY A 187 54.24 -26.03 16.19
N THR A 188 54.90 -24.86 16.28
CA THR A 188 55.75 -24.14 15.28
C THR A 188 57.07 -24.89 14.94
N PRO A 189 58.09 -24.38 14.18
CA PRO A 189 58.31 -23.06 13.50
C PRO A 189 58.95 -23.11 12.07
N SER A 190 59.14 -21.93 11.44
CA SER A 190 60.26 -21.47 10.54
C SER A 190 59.83 -20.14 9.85
N ASP A 191 60.61 -19.09 9.56
CA ASP A 191 61.90 -18.47 9.99
C ASP A 191 62.14 -17.25 9.05
N ASP A 192 63.08 -16.33 9.38
CA ASP A 192 63.50 -15.06 8.71
C ASP A 192 62.49 -13.86 8.69
N VAL A 193 62.71 -12.66 9.29
CA VAL A 193 63.84 -11.67 9.35
C VAL A 193 63.78 -10.65 8.17
N THR A 194 63.50 -9.34 8.33
CA THR A 194 64.28 -8.28 9.02
C THR A 194 63.46 -7.02 9.45
N THR A 195 63.57 -6.65 10.73
CA THR A 195 63.95 -5.34 11.33
C THR A 195 63.70 -3.98 10.65
N GLY A 196 63.15 -3.03 11.43
CA GLY A 196 63.23 -1.57 11.25
C GLY A 196 62.57 -0.81 12.41
N ASP A 197 63.36 -0.43 13.41
CA ASP A 197 62.90 0.28 14.63
C ASP A 197 62.57 1.77 14.41
N ASP A 198 61.73 2.34 15.27
CA ASP A 198 61.98 3.64 15.93
C ASP A 198 61.14 3.76 17.22
N ASP A 199 61.82 3.84 18.38
CA ASP A 199 61.24 4.02 19.72
C ASP A 199 60.85 5.48 20.01
N HIS A 200 59.89 5.73 20.93
CA HIS A 200 60.09 6.69 22.05
C HIS A 200 59.00 6.66 23.16
N HIS A 201 59.34 5.97 24.26
CA HIS A 201 59.12 6.28 25.69
C HIS A 201 57.91 7.06 26.24
N ASP A 202 57.19 6.37 27.14
CA ASP A 202 56.89 6.72 28.55
C ASP A 202 56.44 8.15 28.96
N GLN A 203 55.24 8.25 29.56
CA GLN A 203 55.14 8.32 31.04
C GLN A 203 53.69 8.18 31.56
N HIS A 204 53.56 7.46 32.70
CA HIS A 204 52.40 7.54 33.59
C HIS A 204 52.44 8.85 34.41
N ASP A 205 51.29 9.31 34.89
CA ASP A 205 51.15 9.83 36.26
C ASP A 205 49.67 9.85 36.71
N ASP A 206 49.39 9.22 37.85
CA ASP A 206 48.08 9.24 38.53
C ASP A 206 47.93 10.53 39.37
N HIS A 207 46.77 11.19 39.33
CA HIS A 207 46.39 12.15 40.39
C HIS A 207 44.91 12.14 40.75
N GLN A 208 44.60 11.50 41.89
CA GLN A 208 43.39 11.76 42.68
C GLN A 208 43.53 13.09 43.43
N HIS A 209 42.41 13.81 43.63
CA HIS A 209 42.26 14.76 44.73
C HIS A 209 40.83 14.80 45.24
N ASP A 210 40.68 14.77 46.58
CA ASP A 210 39.40 14.82 47.27
C ASP A 210 39.44 15.79 48.47
N LEU A 211 38.28 16.37 48.76
CA LEU A 211 37.83 17.22 49.88
C LEU A 211 38.58 18.50 50.33
N SER A 212 37.74 19.56 50.41
CA SER A 212 37.50 20.47 51.55
C SER A 212 37.95 21.93 51.46
N ASP A 213 36.99 22.87 51.55
CA ASP A 213 36.71 23.58 52.82
C ASP A 213 35.30 24.22 52.81
N SER A 214 34.87 24.69 53.98
CA SER A 214 33.54 25.03 54.47
C SER A 214 33.25 26.54 54.39
N SER A 215 31.97 26.96 54.34
CA SER A 215 31.39 27.90 55.34
C SER A 215 29.97 28.41 55.00
N GLU A 216 28.99 28.04 55.82
CA GLU A 216 27.87 28.91 56.25
C GLU A 216 28.13 29.34 57.72
N PRO A 217 27.37 30.28 58.34
CA PRO A 217 26.11 29.87 59.00
C PRO A 217 25.02 30.97 59.25
N THR A 218 23.90 30.56 59.88
CA THR A 218 22.95 31.33 60.77
C THR A 218 22.09 32.45 60.16
N ASP A 219 20.86 32.77 60.59
CA ASP A 219 19.86 32.26 61.58
C ASP A 219 18.47 32.86 61.16
N GLU A 220 17.26 32.52 61.67
CA GLU A 220 16.75 31.75 62.81
C GLU A 220 15.34 31.15 62.43
N ALA A 221 14.62 30.46 63.34
CA ALA A 221 13.24 29.97 63.14
C ALA A 221 12.27 30.40 64.27
N THR A 222 10.95 30.40 64.03
CA THR A 222 9.91 30.42 65.09
C THR A 222 8.62 29.70 64.69
N ASP A 223 7.90 29.19 65.69
CA ASP A 223 6.96 28.06 65.65
C ASP A 223 5.46 28.39 65.86
N GLU A 224 4.63 27.34 65.69
CA GLU A 224 3.38 26.99 66.41
C GLU A 224 1.94 27.47 66.00
N ALA A 225 1.12 26.43 65.69
CA ALA A 225 -0.19 26.08 66.30
C ALA A 225 -1.57 26.65 65.82
N THR A 226 -2.33 25.77 65.14
CA THR A 226 -3.77 25.37 65.31
C THR A 226 -4.89 26.38 65.65
N ASP A 227 -6.02 26.34 64.91
CA ASP A 227 -7.32 25.82 65.42
C ASP A 227 -8.39 25.55 64.30
N GLU A 228 -9.52 24.91 64.65
CA GLU A 228 -10.55 24.30 63.78
C GLU A 228 -11.54 25.22 63.00
N ALA A 229 -12.17 24.68 61.94
CA ALA A 229 -13.61 24.87 61.68
C ALA A 229 -14.24 23.79 60.76
N THR A 230 -15.47 23.39 61.08
CA THR A 230 -16.25 22.27 60.52
C THR A 230 -17.13 22.63 59.30
N GLY A 231 -17.49 21.62 58.48
CA GLY A 231 -18.92 21.30 58.32
C GLY A 231 -19.61 21.22 56.93
N VAL A 232 -20.19 20.04 56.67
CA VAL A 232 -21.49 19.77 55.99
C VAL A 232 -21.52 19.71 54.44
N ALA A 233 -22.33 18.77 53.93
CA ALA A 233 -22.47 18.37 52.52
C ALA A 233 -23.94 18.43 52.01
N ALA A 234 -24.10 18.15 50.70
CA ALA A 234 -25.34 17.72 49.99
C ALA A 234 -26.39 18.82 49.62
N PRO A 235 -27.40 18.52 48.77
CA PRO A 235 -27.32 17.90 47.43
C PRO A 235 -28.31 18.49 46.38
N ALA A 236 -28.14 18.16 45.09
CA ALA A 236 -29.21 18.04 44.06
C ALA A 236 -28.59 17.45 42.77
N GLY A 237 -29.28 16.68 41.92
CA GLY A 237 -30.63 16.11 42.00
C GLY A 237 -30.93 15.37 40.68
N GLY A 238 -31.40 14.12 40.73
CA GLY A 238 -31.59 13.30 39.54
C GLY A 238 -32.85 13.64 38.73
N GLY A 239 -32.79 13.41 37.42
CA GLY A 239 -33.93 13.46 36.50
C GLY A 239 -33.71 12.49 35.35
N THR A 240 -34.41 11.35 35.37
CA THR A 240 -34.38 10.36 34.30
C THR A 240 -35.34 10.73 33.16
N ALA A 241 -34.90 10.51 31.92
CA ALA A 241 -35.79 10.38 30.77
C ALA A 241 -35.26 9.21 29.92
N ASP A 242 -36.18 8.30 29.60
CA ASP A 242 -35.94 7.01 28.95
C ASP A 242 -35.96 7.13 27.42
N SER A 243 -35.01 6.49 26.75
CA SER A 243 -35.14 6.10 25.34
C SER A 243 -34.29 4.86 25.01
N GLY A 244 -34.81 3.68 25.38
CA GLY A 244 -34.76 2.44 24.59
C GLY A 244 -33.42 1.93 24.06
N HIS A 245 -32.93 0.83 24.63
CA HIS A 245 -31.89 0.00 24.02
C HIS A 245 -32.36 -0.61 22.69
N HIS A 246 -31.45 -0.67 21.72
CA HIS A 246 -31.30 -1.83 20.86
C HIS A 246 -29.88 -2.36 21.06
N GLU A 247 -29.78 -3.59 21.57
CA GLU A 247 -28.52 -4.28 21.80
C GLU A 247 -27.95 -4.74 20.45
N HIS A 248 -26.69 -4.41 20.20
CA HIS A 248 -25.84 -5.17 19.30
C HIS A 248 -24.85 -5.93 20.19
N ASP A 249 -24.76 -7.26 20.02
CA ASP A 249 -23.78 -8.08 20.73
C ASP A 249 -22.37 -7.70 20.28
N GLY A 250 -21.69 -6.89 21.07
CA GLY A 250 -20.27 -6.60 20.89
C GLY A 250 -19.42 -7.80 21.27
N HIS A 251 -18.50 -8.19 20.40
CA HIS A 251 -17.40 -9.07 20.81
C HIS A 251 -16.58 -8.40 21.92
N HIS A 252 -16.10 -9.20 22.86
CA HIS A 252 -15.34 -8.72 24.01
C HIS A 252 -14.00 -8.11 23.59
N ILE A 253 -13.94 -6.78 23.49
CA ILE A 253 -12.74 -6.02 23.85
C ILE A 253 -12.72 -5.95 25.38
N ASP A 254 -11.58 -6.23 26.00
CA ASP A 254 -11.37 -6.00 27.43
C ASP A 254 -11.13 -4.49 27.64
N PRO A 255 -12.05 -3.73 28.27
CA PRO A 255 -12.00 -2.27 28.28
C PRO A 255 -10.93 -1.67 29.22
N ASP A 256 -10.06 -2.51 29.79
CA ASP A 256 -9.03 -2.13 30.77
C ASP A 256 -7.60 -2.06 30.18
N ILE A 257 -7.37 -2.29 28.87
CA ILE A 257 -6.06 -2.09 28.23
C ILE A 257 -5.96 -0.68 27.64
N ASP A 258 -5.04 0.12 28.19
CA ASP A 258 -4.64 1.42 27.66
C ASP A 258 -3.77 1.20 26.41
N PRO A 259 -4.06 1.81 25.23
CA PRO A 259 -3.19 1.68 24.06
C PRO A 259 -1.77 2.20 24.32
N ALA A 260 -1.57 3.12 25.28
CA ALA A 260 -0.24 3.52 25.74
C ALA A 260 0.50 2.45 26.59
N SER A 261 -0.05 1.22 26.71
CA SER A 261 0.59 0.09 27.39
C SER A 261 1.15 -0.99 26.46
N VAL A 262 0.69 -1.06 25.20
CA VAL A 262 1.27 -1.90 24.14
C VAL A 262 2.59 -1.29 23.66
N TRP A 263 3.44 -2.03 22.94
CA TRP A 263 4.67 -1.51 22.34
C TRP A 263 4.69 -1.88 20.85
N PRO A 264 5.05 -0.97 19.92
CA PRO A 264 5.59 0.37 20.14
C PRO A 264 4.57 1.41 20.62
N ARG A 265 5.04 2.61 20.97
CA ARG A 265 4.24 3.71 21.56
C ARG A 265 4.62 5.07 20.97
N PRO A 266 3.70 6.04 20.91
CA PRO A 266 4.01 7.42 20.53
C PRO A 266 5.15 8.04 21.34
N TRP A 267 6.05 8.71 20.62
CA TRP A 267 7.26 9.34 21.12
C TRP A 267 7.14 10.87 21.12
N ASP A 268 7.47 11.49 22.25
CA ASP A 268 7.74 12.93 22.36
C ASP A 268 9.14 13.10 22.96
N PRO A 269 10.12 13.67 22.23
CA PRO A 269 11.49 13.89 22.72
C PRO A 269 11.59 14.88 23.88
N ASN A 270 10.50 15.57 24.24
CA ASN A 270 10.41 16.47 25.39
C ASN A 270 9.83 15.78 26.65
N ALA A 271 9.31 14.56 26.51
CA ALA A 271 8.78 13.76 27.60
C ALA A 271 9.88 12.87 28.23
N PRO A 272 9.69 12.36 29.45
CA PRO A 272 10.56 11.31 30.00
C PRO A 272 10.48 10.04 29.13
N ILE A 273 11.62 9.43 28.84
CA ILE A 273 11.69 8.14 28.12
C ILE A 273 11.02 7.06 28.98
N ASP A 274 10.06 6.34 28.41
CA ASP A 274 9.39 5.19 29.05
C ASP A 274 9.47 3.93 28.19
N PHE A 275 10.35 3.02 28.59
CA PHE A 275 10.46 1.66 28.02
C PHE A 275 9.86 0.59 28.97
N SER A 276 9.08 0.99 29.97
CA SER A 276 8.52 0.08 30.97
C SER A 276 7.38 -0.80 30.41
N GLY A 277 7.29 -2.02 30.95
CA GLY A 277 6.25 -2.98 30.57
C GLY A 277 6.53 -3.79 29.30
N VAL A 278 7.52 -3.43 28.48
CA VAL A 278 7.87 -4.19 27.27
C VAL A 278 8.39 -5.59 27.63
N ALA A 279 7.73 -6.63 27.10
CA ALA A 279 8.04 -8.02 27.42
C ALA A 279 9.37 -8.48 26.81
N GLY A 280 10.11 -9.33 27.51
CA GLY A 280 11.38 -9.89 27.04
C GLY A 280 12.61 -8.98 27.16
N VAL A 281 12.43 -7.69 27.44
CA VAL A 281 13.52 -6.70 27.56
C VAL A 281 14.24 -6.80 28.92
N THR A 282 15.56 -6.98 28.93
CA THR A 282 16.38 -6.93 30.17
C THR A 282 16.64 -5.50 30.64
N ASP A 283 17.07 -5.34 31.89
CA ASP A 283 17.42 -4.01 32.42
C ASP A 283 18.67 -3.42 31.74
N GLU A 284 19.61 -4.26 31.29
CA GLU A 284 20.78 -3.84 30.50
C GLU A 284 20.40 -3.41 29.07
N GLN A 285 19.45 -4.10 28.45
CA GLN A 285 18.89 -3.72 27.14
C GLN A 285 18.17 -2.38 27.22
N ARG A 286 17.27 -2.24 28.20
CA ARG A 286 16.55 -1.00 28.54
C ARG A 286 17.52 0.17 28.74
N ALA A 287 18.57 -0.01 29.54
CA ALA A 287 19.55 1.03 29.83
C ALA A 287 20.37 1.44 28.60
N ARG A 288 20.74 0.49 27.71
CA ARG A 288 21.44 0.81 26.45
C ARG A 288 20.54 1.57 25.47
N ALA A 289 19.28 1.16 25.33
CA ALA A 289 18.30 1.86 24.49
C ALA A 289 18.05 3.29 24.99
N GLU A 290 17.86 3.47 26.31
CA GLU A 290 17.65 4.79 26.92
C GLU A 290 18.88 5.70 26.72
N GLN A 291 20.08 5.14 26.94
CA GLN A 291 21.33 5.86 26.72
C GLN A 291 21.52 6.29 25.26
N LEU A 292 21.22 5.41 24.29
CA LEU A 292 21.28 5.74 22.86
C LEU A 292 20.36 6.90 22.48
N VAL A 293 19.11 6.90 22.97
CA VAL A 293 18.16 8.01 22.72
C VAL A 293 18.66 9.31 23.37
N VAL A 294 19.14 9.24 24.61
CA VAL A 294 19.69 10.42 25.32
C VAL A 294 20.92 11.01 24.63
N ASP A 295 21.85 10.16 24.16
CA ASP A 295 23.05 10.58 23.44
C ASP A 295 22.68 11.16 22.06
N THR A 296 21.72 10.56 21.36
CA THR A 296 21.24 11.06 20.06
C THR A 296 20.56 12.41 20.20
N LEU A 297 19.67 12.60 21.19
CA LEU A 297 19.06 13.89 21.50
C LEU A 297 20.09 14.98 21.86
N ARG A 298 21.22 14.60 22.45
CA ARG A 298 22.30 15.53 22.84
C ARG A 298 23.16 15.94 21.65
N ASP A 299 23.63 14.97 20.86
CA ASP A 299 24.75 15.17 19.94
C ASP A 299 24.31 15.36 18.49
N LEU A 300 23.24 14.69 18.05
CA LEU A 300 22.72 14.78 16.67
C LEU A 300 22.38 16.22 16.21
N PRO A 301 21.89 17.16 17.07
CA PRO A 301 21.67 18.55 16.67
C PRO A 301 22.92 19.28 16.13
N ALA A 302 24.13 18.73 16.29
CA ALA A 302 25.34 19.24 15.63
C ALA A 302 25.27 19.22 14.10
N PHE A 303 24.43 18.35 13.52
CA PHE A 303 24.26 18.17 12.07
C PHE A 303 23.05 18.92 11.49
N ALA A 304 22.37 19.76 12.30
CA ALA A 304 21.09 20.37 11.91
C ALA A 304 21.15 21.30 10.68
N ASP A 305 22.30 21.89 10.38
CA ASP A 305 22.50 22.71 9.18
C ASP A 305 22.91 21.82 7.98
N VAL A 306 21.92 21.40 7.19
CA VAL A 306 22.10 20.56 5.99
C VAL A 306 23.12 21.14 5.00
N SER A 307 23.32 22.47 4.96
CA SER A 307 24.29 23.09 4.06
C SER A 307 25.75 22.78 4.43
N THR A 308 25.99 22.25 5.63
CA THR A 308 27.32 21.90 6.14
C THR A 308 27.67 20.42 5.98
N VAL A 309 26.70 19.51 5.97
CA VAL A 309 26.98 18.06 6.07
C VAL A 309 27.65 17.49 4.82
N GLY A 310 27.44 18.10 3.65
CA GLY A 310 28.19 17.78 2.43
C GLY A 310 29.71 17.93 2.56
N ALA A 311 30.18 18.87 3.41
CA ALA A 311 31.59 19.05 3.71
C ALA A 311 32.14 18.05 4.75
N LEU A 312 31.26 17.38 5.49
CA LEU A 312 31.58 16.30 6.43
C LEU A 312 31.61 14.91 5.74
N GLY A 313 31.12 14.83 4.50
CA GLY A 313 31.15 13.62 3.67
C GLY A 313 29.77 13.03 3.34
N TYR A 314 28.70 13.55 3.95
CA TYR A 314 27.34 13.05 3.71
C TYR A 314 26.82 13.44 2.31
N ARG A 315 26.02 12.57 1.69
CA ARG A 315 25.36 12.77 0.39
C ARG A 315 23.91 12.34 0.44
N SER A 316 23.03 13.14 -0.14
CA SER A 316 21.64 12.74 -0.35
C SER A 316 21.57 11.48 -1.20
N ILE A 317 20.64 10.58 -0.89
CA ILE A 317 20.35 9.41 -1.72
C ILE A 317 19.24 9.67 -2.75
N GLY A 318 18.74 10.91 -2.85
CA GLY A 318 17.76 11.33 -3.86
C GLY A 318 16.30 11.00 -3.54
N ASP A 319 15.98 10.70 -2.27
CA ASP A 319 14.68 10.17 -1.83
C ASP A 319 13.74 11.22 -1.22
N ALA A 320 14.04 12.51 -1.40
CA ALA A 320 13.31 13.64 -0.82
C ALA A 320 11.79 13.65 -1.10
N SER A 321 11.35 12.99 -2.18
CA SER A 321 9.94 12.82 -2.55
C SER A 321 9.14 11.98 -1.55
N THR A 322 9.79 11.21 -0.67
CA THR A 322 9.13 10.47 0.42
C THR A 322 8.64 11.36 1.57
N GLY A 323 8.95 12.66 1.54
CA GLY A 323 8.75 13.58 2.67
C GLY A 323 9.90 13.57 3.68
N PHE A 324 10.85 12.65 3.53
CA PHE A 324 12.13 12.62 4.22
C PHE A 324 13.27 12.52 3.19
N GLU A 325 14.47 12.98 3.54
CA GLU A 325 15.65 12.84 2.70
C GLU A 325 16.81 12.31 3.56
N HIS A 326 17.39 11.18 3.15
CA HIS A 326 18.54 10.58 3.83
C HIS A 326 19.85 11.07 3.23
N TYR A 327 20.74 11.49 4.11
CA TYR A 327 22.09 11.87 3.77
C TYR A 327 23.05 10.84 4.38
N ILE A 328 23.66 9.99 3.55
CA ILE A 328 24.55 8.89 3.96
C ILE A 328 26.02 9.30 3.84
N ASN A 329 26.85 8.88 4.79
CA ASN A 329 28.31 8.95 4.75
C ASN A 329 28.90 7.54 4.82
N THR A 330 29.15 6.93 3.66
CA THR A 330 29.62 5.54 3.54
C THR A 330 30.99 5.29 4.18
N ALA A 331 31.75 6.34 4.50
CA ALA A 331 33.01 6.22 5.23
C ALA A 331 32.82 5.93 6.73
N MET A 332 31.64 6.16 7.30
CA MET A 332 31.34 5.86 8.71
C MET A 332 30.90 4.40 8.90
N ILE A 333 30.23 3.78 7.92
CA ILE A 333 29.71 2.38 7.99
C ILE A 333 30.77 1.36 8.43
N ASN A 334 32.05 1.63 8.16
CA ASN A 334 33.18 0.75 8.50
C ASN A 334 34.24 1.45 9.38
N ASP A 335 33.85 2.36 10.27
CA ASP A 335 34.77 3.15 11.12
C ASP A 335 34.96 2.62 12.57
N ASP A 336 34.37 1.45 12.85
CA ASP A 336 34.29 0.78 14.17
C ASP A 336 33.45 1.52 15.25
N ARG A 337 32.64 2.53 14.90
CA ARG A 337 31.78 3.29 15.85
C ARG A 337 30.31 2.87 15.85
N PHE A 338 30.05 1.66 16.32
CA PHE A 338 28.68 1.14 16.43
C PHE A 338 27.75 2.03 17.29
N LEU A 339 26.68 2.56 16.68
CA LEU A 339 25.64 3.37 17.32
C LEU A 339 26.19 4.64 18.02
N ASP A 340 27.14 5.36 17.39
CA ASP A 340 27.71 6.62 17.91
C ASP A 340 27.03 7.87 17.30
N PRO A 341 26.19 8.61 18.05
CA PRO A 341 25.48 9.78 17.52
C PRO A 341 26.38 10.99 17.22
N THR A 342 27.69 10.93 17.54
CA THR A 342 28.67 11.94 17.12
C THR A 342 29.26 11.69 15.74
N ALA A 343 29.02 10.49 15.17
CA ALA A 343 29.47 10.08 13.84
C ALA A 343 28.46 9.15 13.12
N PRO A 344 27.16 9.48 13.05
CA PRO A 344 26.14 8.58 12.49
C PRO A 344 26.39 8.31 11.00
N GLU A 345 26.04 7.11 10.53
CA GLU A 345 26.23 6.73 9.12
C GLU A 345 25.25 7.44 8.19
N SER A 346 24.05 7.76 8.69
CA SER A 346 23.02 8.51 7.95
C SER A 346 22.26 9.52 8.80
N LEU A 347 21.91 10.63 8.17
CA LEU A 347 21.14 11.74 8.74
C LEU A 347 19.80 11.86 8.01
N VAL A 348 18.69 11.88 8.74
CA VAL A 348 17.34 11.93 8.18
C VAL A 348 16.73 13.31 8.39
N TYR A 349 16.44 14.01 7.29
CA TYR A 349 15.79 15.32 7.31
C TYR A 349 14.35 15.20 6.83
N ARG A 350 13.38 15.78 7.55
CA ARG A 350 12.04 16.01 7.01
C ARG A 350 12.11 17.11 5.96
N VAL A 351 11.40 16.88 4.84
CA VAL A 351 11.34 17.72 3.65
C VAL A 351 10.13 18.64 3.71
N ASP A 352 10.38 19.92 3.92
CA ASP A 352 9.36 20.98 3.96
C ASP A 352 9.60 21.92 2.75
N GLY A 353 9.29 21.43 1.55
CA GLY A 353 9.64 22.07 0.28
C GLY A 353 11.16 22.10 0.08
N ALA A 354 11.74 23.30 -0.04
CA ALA A 354 13.21 23.48 -0.06
C ALA A 354 13.88 23.39 1.33
N ASP A 355 13.11 23.46 2.43
CA ASP A 355 13.67 23.37 3.78
C ASP A 355 13.96 21.91 4.17
N ARG A 356 14.96 21.73 5.04
CA ARG A 356 15.38 20.42 5.58
C ARG A 356 15.50 20.53 7.09
N THR A 357 14.63 19.83 7.81
CA THR A 357 14.67 19.78 9.28
C THR A 357 15.23 18.45 9.73
N LEU A 358 16.37 18.42 10.42
CA LEU A 358 16.92 17.19 10.97
C LEU A 358 15.96 16.61 12.02
N VAL A 359 15.54 15.35 11.85
CA VAL A 359 14.51 14.70 12.67
C VAL A 359 14.92 13.33 13.23
N SER A 360 15.86 12.64 12.59
CA SER A 360 16.33 11.33 13.03
C SER A 360 17.77 11.08 12.57
N ALA A 361 18.48 10.19 13.27
CA ALA A 361 19.66 9.51 12.74
C ALA A 361 19.23 8.14 12.24
N MET A 362 19.84 7.66 11.15
CA MET A 362 19.77 6.25 10.78
C MET A 362 21.17 5.66 10.91
N PHE A 363 21.33 4.75 11.86
CA PHE A 363 22.57 4.04 12.08
C PHE A 363 22.63 2.80 11.20
N ILE A 364 23.80 2.54 10.60
CA ILE A 364 23.98 1.47 9.61
C ILE A 364 25.12 0.56 10.08
N ALA A 365 24.82 -0.71 10.33
CA ALA A 365 25.84 -1.71 10.66
C ALA A 365 26.66 -2.11 9.41
N ALA A 366 27.97 -2.26 9.58
CA ALA A 366 28.84 -2.96 8.60
C ALA A 366 28.30 -4.37 8.29
N GLU A 367 28.70 -4.96 7.15
CA GLU A 367 28.25 -6.27 6.62
C GLU A 367 27.99 -7.35 7.70
N THR A 368 26.76 -7.40 8.23
CA THR A 368 26.37 -8.19 9.41
C THR A 368 24.97 -8.75 9.17
N PRO A 369 24.69 -10.04 9.47
CA PRO A 369 23.34 -10.59 9.37
C PRO A 369 22.35 -9.81 10.24
N ILE A 370 21.15 -9.56 9.71
CA ILE A 370 20.07 -8.85 10.44
C ILE A 370 19.66 -9.53 11.76
N ASP A 371 19.88 -10.85 11.86
CA ASP A 371 19.63 -11.67 13.05
C ASP A 371 20.85 -11.84 13.96
N ASP A 372 21.97 -11.14 13.71
CA ASP A 372 23.17 -11.27 14.53
C ASP A 372 22.90 -10.84 15.99
N PRO A 373 23.32 -11.64 17.00
CA PRO A 373 23.14 -11.31 18.41
C PRO A 373 23.74 -9.96 18.82
N THR A 374 24.83 -9.50 18.19
CA THR A 374 25.43 -8.18 18.52
C THR A 374 24.50 -7.01 18.21
N LEU A 375 23.63 -7.17 17.19
CA LEU A 375 22.60 -6.21 16.82
C LEU A 375 21.33 -6.42 17.67
N THR A 376 20.79 -7.64 17.66
CA THR A 376 19.50 -7.96 18.26
C THR A 376 19.52 -7.95 19.80
N ASP A 377 20.60 -8.36 20.45
CA ASP A 377 20.72 -8.29 21.91
C ASP A 377 20.96 -6.86 22.43
N PHE A 378 21.26 -5.86 21.60
CA PHE A 378 21.60 -4.50 22.06
C PHE A 378 20.48 -3.87 22.89
N ALA A 379 19.28 -3.81 22.32
CA ALA A 379 18.08 -3.29 22.96
C ALA A 379 16.94 -4.33 23.03
N GLY A 380 17.11 -5.52 22.44
CA GLY A 380 16.10 -6.58 22.46
C GLY A 380 14.78 -6.12 21.84
N PRO A 381 13.63 -6.56 22.35
CA PRO A 381 12.30 -6.20 21.84
C PRO A 381 11.94 -4.69 21.84
N LEU A 382 12.82 -3.78 22.29
CA LEU A 382 12.62 -2.33 22.11
C LEU A 382 12.97 -1.86 20.70
N MET A 383 13.78 -2.60 19.94
CA MET A 383 14.46 -2.09 18.76
C MET A 383 14.50 -3.15 17.68
N GLN A 384 13.86 -2.88 16.54
CA GLN A 384 13.89 -3.75 15.37
C GLN A 384 14.88 -3.19 14.34
N TRP A 385 15.74 -4.06 13.84
CA TRP A 385 16.62 -3.77 12.71
C TRP A 385 15.90 -4.13 11.41
N HIS A 386 16.15 -3.38 10.34
CA HIS A 386 15.72 -3.69 8.98
C HIS A 386 16.88 -3.55 7.98
N VAL A 387 16.76 -4.16 6.80
CA VAL A 387 17.68 -3.99 5.66
C VAL A 387 16.92 -3.39 4.47
N HIS A 388 17.62 -3.06 3.40
CA HIS A 388 17.02 -2.58 2.15
C HIS A 388 17.44 -3.46 0.97
N ASP A 389 16.84 -4.63 0.86
CA ASP A 389 16.98 -5.51 -0.32
C ASP A 389 15.98 -5.18 -1.43
N ASN A 390 15.25 -4.07 -1.29
CA ASN A 390 14.33 -3.50 -2.28
C ASN A 390 14.88 -2.24 -2.98
N LEU A 391 15.95 -1.62 -2.50
CA LEU A 391 16.46 -0.36 -3.08
C LEU A 391 17.42 -0.61 -4.26
N CYS A 392 17.09 -0.03 -5.42
CA CYS A 392 17.93 -0.07 -6.62
C CYS A 392 18.70 1.23 -6.79
N TRP A 393 20.02 1.13 -6.65
CA TRP A 393 20.96 2.24 -6.65
C TRP A 393 21.50 2.51 -8.06
N GLY A 394 21.48 3.77 -8.47
CA GLY A 394 22.16 4.30 -9.65
C GLY A 394 23.23 5.32 -9.25
N LEU A 395 23.79 5.98 -10.26
CA LEU A 395 24.61 7.19 -10.08
C LEU A 395 23.84 8.39 -10.65
N ASP A 396 23.97 9.54 -10.01
CA ASP A 396 23.50 10.81 -10.55
C ASP A 396 24.50 11.44 -11.55
N ASP A 397 24.20 12.64 -12.04
CA ASP A 397 25.06 13.41 -12.95
C ASP A 397 26.40 13.85 -12.31
N ALA A 398 26.47 13.93 -10.97
CA ALA A 398 27.70 14.21 -10.24
C ALA A 398 28.57 12.95 -10.04
N GLY A 399 27.97 11.77 -10.18
CA GLY A 399 28.57 10.47 -9.89
C GLY A 399 28.44 10.03 -8.42
N ASP A 400 27.54 10.67 -7.65
CA ASP A 400 27.18 10.26 -6.30
C ASP A 400 26.09 9.15 -6.37
N PRO A 401 26.08 8.16 -5.44
CA PRO A 401 25.09 7.08 -5.45
C PRO A 401 23.72 7.56 -4.97
N VAL A 402 22.68 7.27 -5.74
CA VAL A 402 21.29 7.63 -5.42
C VAL A 402 20.34 6.45 -5.66
N VAL A 403 19.25 6.38 -4.90
CA VAL A 403 18.15 5.46 -5.17
C VAL A 403 17.46 5.93 -6.45
N LYS A 404 17.33 5.03 -7.43
CA LYS A 404 16.66 5.30 -8.71
C LYS A 404 15.34 4.53 -8.89
N SER A 405 15.12 3.48 -8.12
CA SER A 405 13.82 2.82 -7.99
C SER A 405 13.75 1.97 -6.72
N VAL A 406 12.54 1.60 -6.33
CA VAL A 406 12.25 0.60 -5.30
C VAL A 406 11.64 -0.63 -5.99
N LEU A 407 12.01 -1.83 -5.56
CA LEU A 407 11.39 -3.08 -6.00
C LEU A 407 10.08 -3.34 -5.26
N GLU A 408 9.06 -3.79 -5.99
CA GLU A 408 7.79 -4.26 -5.41
C GLU A 408 7.99 -5.53 -4.57
N GLN A 409 8.88 -6.43 -5.02
CA GLN A 409 9.26 -7.62 -4.27
C GLN A 409 10.77 -7.67 -3.97
N PRO A 410 11.17 -7.80 -2.69
CA PRO A 410 12.51 -8.21 -2.26
C PRO A 410 13.12 -9.33 -3.10
N GLY A 411 14.34 -9.11 -3.60
CA GLY A 411 15.10 -10.09 -4.38
C GLY A 411 14.85 -10.09 -5.89
N ASP A 412 13.96 -9.25 -6.42
CA ASP A 412 13.81 -9.05 -7.86
C ASP A 412 15.04 -8.38 -8.50
N ALA A 413 15.13 -8.50 -9.83
CA ALA A 413 16.24 -7.92 -10.60
C ALA A 413 16.04 -6.41 -10.82
N CYS A 414 16.92 -5.59 -10.23
CA CYS A 414 16.92 -4.14 -10.42
C CYS A 414 16.94 -3.70 -11.90
N PRO A 415 16.27 -2.57 -12.25
CA PRO A 415 16.24 -2.03 -13.61
C PRO A 415 17.62 -1.82 -14.24
N ALA A 416 17.68 -1.94 -15.57
CA ALA A 416 18.94 -1.88 -16.31
C ALA A 416 19.70 -0.55 -16.08
N GLY A 417 20.90 -0.64 -15.50
CA GLY A 417 21.72 0.51 -15.14
C GLY A 417 21.76 0.80 -13.63
N THR A 418 20.92 0.12 -12.84
CA THR A 418 20.92 0.18 -11.38
C THR A 418 21.37 -1.15 -10.77
N VAL A 419 21.69 -1.16 -9.47
CA VAL A 419 22.13 -2.34 -8.71
C VAL A 419 21.45 -2.40 -7.34
N ASN A 420 21.13 -3.60 -6.89
CA ASN A 420 20.74 -3.83 -5.50
C ASN A 420 22.02 -3.88 -4.66
N ALA A 421 22.11 -3.07 -3.60
CA ALA A 421 23.31 -2.92 -2.78
C ALA A 421 23.03 -2.70 -1.29
N GLY A 422 21.77 -2.74 -0.85
CA GLY A 422 21.37 -2.39 0.53
C GLY A 422 21.02 -3.57 1.45
N GLY A 423 20.97 -4.80 0.92
CA GLY A 423 20.54 -5.98 1.68
C GLY A 423 21.52 -6.51 2.72
N GLU A 424 22.79 -6.06 2.70
CA GLU A 424 23.87 -6.60 3.55
C GLU A 424 24.17 -5.73 4.80
N ASN A 425 23.50 -4.59 4.94
CA ASN A 425 23.75 -3.61 6.01
C ASN A 425 22.47 -3.32 6.82
N PRO A 426 22.27 -3.96 7.99
CA PRO A 426 21.14 -3.68 8.87
C PRO A 426 21.17 -2.23 9.40
N MET A 427 19.99 -1.64 9.50
CA MET A 427 19.77 -0.24 9.84
C MET A 427 18.76 -0.10 10.97
N VAL A 428 18.89 0.99 11.73
CA VAL A 428 17.92 1.40 12.75
C VAL A 428 17.87 2.92 12.86
N HIS A 429 16.66 3.45 13.02
CA HIS A 429 16.42 4.89 13.17
C HIS A 429 16.40 5.29 14.64
N VAL A 430 16.80 6.52 14.97
CA VAL A 430 16.67 7.11 16.32
C VAL A 430 16.17 8.55 16.23
N TRP A 431 14.89 8.76 16.54
CA TRP A 431 14.17 10.01 16.32
C TRP A 431 14.44 11.06 17.40
N ILE A 432 14.85 12.26 16.97
CA ILE A 432 14.95 13.47 17.81
C ILE A 432 13.74 14.41 17.68
N ALA A 433 12.76 14.03 16.86
CA ALA A 433 11.45 14.66 16.70
C ALA A 433 10.33 13.71 17.19
N PRO A 434 9.10 14.21 17.45
CA PRO A 434 7.97 13.34 17.77
C PRO A 434 7.71 12.31 16.66
N HIS A 435 7.35 11.09 17.03
CA HIS A 435 7.04 10.01 16.09
C HIS A 435 5.95 9.08 16.64
N GLU A 436 4.97 8.68 15.83
CA GLU A 436 3.79 7.94 16.33
C GLU A 436 4.13 6.49 16.70
N CYS A 437 5.06 5.87 15.97
CA CYS A 437 5.49 4.48 16.19
C CYS A 437 6.73 4.35 17.10
N GLY A 438 7.07 5.39 17.87
CA GLY A 438 8.14 5.35 18.86
C GLY A 438 9.52 5.85 18.40
N PRO A 439 10.51 5.89 19.32
CA PRO A 439 11.81 6.50 19.06
C PRO A 439 12.71 5.71 18.11
N PHE A 440 12.41 4.42 17.87
CA PHE A 440 13.17 3.50 17.02
C PHE A 440 12.45 3.12 15.72
N ALA A 441 11.38 3.85 15.38
CA ALA A 441 10.56 3.53 14.22
C ALA A 441 11.32 3.69 12.90
N ALA A 442 11.16 2.72 12.00
CA ALA A 442 11.54 2.87 10.60
C ALA A 442 10.65 3.91 9.92
N LEU A 443 11.04 4.32 8.71
CA LEU A 443 10.11 5.02 7.84
C LEU A 443 9.14 4.05 7.18
N GLU A 444 7.86 4.41 7.26
CA GLU A 444 6.75 3.70 6.63
C GLU A 444 6.46 4.36 5.26
N GLY A 445 5.99 3.58 4.28
CA GLY A 445 5.73 4.06 2.92
C GLY A 445 6.62 3.42 1.85
N HIS A 446 6.69 4.04 0.67
CA HIS A 446 7.50 3.54 -0.45
C HIS A 446 8.99 3.53 -0.08
N GLY A 447 9.66 2.40 -0.33
CA GLY A 447 11.05 2.20 0.06
C GLY A 447 11.26 1.57 1.44
N ALA A 448 10.21 1.32 2.23
CA ALA A 448 10.33 0.70 3.57
C ALA A 448 11.23 -0.54 3.59
N GLY A 449 12.07 -0.65 4.63
CA GLY A 449 13.04 -1.74 4.79
C GLY A 449 12.44 -3.04 5.31
N GLN A 450 13.10 -4.16 5.01
CA GLN A 450 12.69 -5.52 5.34
C GLN A 450 13.24 -5.94 6.72
N ALA A 451 12.41 -6.50 7.59
CA ALA A 451 12.81 -6.99 8.91
C ALA A 451 13.02 -8.53 8.93
N GLY A 452 13.76 -9.03 9.92
CA GLY A 452 13.91 -10.47 10.18
C GLY A 452 12.65 -11.14 10.78
N VAL A 453 11.56 -10.39 10.91
CA VAL A 453 10.24 -10.81 11.42
C VAL A 453 9.17 -10.44 10.40
N SER A 454 8.01 -11.11 10.45
CA SER A 454 6.83 -10.72 9.65
C SER A 454 6.38 -9.30 10.01
N ASP A 455 5.81 -8.56 9.05
CA ASP A 455 5.37 -7.17 9.25
C ASP A 455 4.43 -7.01 10.46
N GLY A 456 3.48 -7.93 10.63
CA GLY A 456 2.59 -8.03 11.81
C GLY A 456 3.23 -8.37 13.16
N ALA A 457 4.56 -8.39 13.23
CA ALA A 457 5.35 -8.59 14.45
C ALA A 457 6.49 -7.55 14.56
N ARG A 458 6.50 -6.53 13.70
CA ARG A 458 7.48 -5.44 13.74
C ARG A 458 7.19 -4.48 14.87
N VAL A 459 8.26 -4.02 15.52
CA VAL A 459 8.20 -3.01 16.60
C VAL A 459 8.89 -1.70 16.19
N ASP A 460 9.34 -1.60 14.94
CA ASP A 460 9.76 -0.37 14.27
C ASP A 460 8.66 0.21 13.35
N GLN A 461 7.44 -0.35 13.39
CA GLN A 461 6.25 0.14 12.70
C GLN A 461 5.09 0.24 13.68
N CYS A 462 4.07 1.03 13.36
CA CYS A 462 2.88 1.14 14.21
C CYS A 462 2.08 -0.18 14.21
N ASP A 463 2.13 -0.92 15.33
CA ASP A 463 1.41 -2.18 15.51
C ASP A 463 -0.11 -1.95 15.56
N HIS A 464 -0.74 -2.03 14.39
CA HIS A 464 -2.17 -2.20 14.26
C HIS A 464 -2.50 -3.68 14.47
N GLU A 465 -2.98 -4.02 15.69
CA GLU A 465 -3.45 -5.37 16.03
C GLU A 465 -4.21 -6.00 14.86
N HIS A 466 -3.70 -7.13 14.37
CA HIS A 466 -4.35 -7.91 13.32
C HIS A 466 -5.69 -8.49 13.78
N GLY A 467 -6.75 -7.69 13.65
CA GLY A 467 -8.09 -8.20 13.38
C GLY A 467 -7.99 -9.12 12.16
N GLY A 468 -8.30 -10.41 12.36
CA GLY A 468 -7.86 -11.47 11.47
C GLY A 468 -8.18 -11.21 9.99
N HIS A 469 -7.14 -11.28 9.15
CA HIS A 469 -7.22 -11.07 7.70
C HIS A 469 -8.24 -12.03 7.06
N GLU A 470 -9.40 -11.50 6.67
CA GLU A 470 -10.14 -12.01 5.51
C GLU A 470 -9.78 -11.11 4.33
N GLN A 471 -9.06 -11.66 3.34
CA GLN A 471 -8.72 -10.94 2.12
C GLN A 471 -9.99 -10.72 1.28
N HIS A 472 -10.43 -9.48 1.20
CA HIS A 472 -11.53 -9.05 0.35
C HIS A 472 -11.04 -8.80 -1.08
N ASP A 473 -10.87 -9.89 -1.86
CA ASP A 473 -10.60 -9.80 -3.29
C ASP A 473 -11.86 -9.36 -4.07
N GLY A 474 -12.03 -8.05 -4.17
CA GLY A 474 -13.10 -7.43 -4.95
C GLY A 474 -12.73 -6.01 -5.36
N HIS A 475 -12.19 -5.86 -6.57
CA HIS A 475 -12.04 -4.55 -7.23
C HIS A 475 -13.41 -3.93 -7.54
N GLU A 476 -14.08 -3.35 -6.54
CA GLU A 476 -14.96 -2.21 -6.77
C GLU A 476 -14.08 -0.96 -6.81
N ALA A 477 -14.06 -0.28 -7.96
CA ALA A 477 -13.36 1.00 -8.09
C ALA A 477 -13.82 1.95 -6.98
N ALA A 478 -12.87 2.43 -6.19
CA ALA A 478 -13.12 3.18 -4.96
C ALA A 478 -14.25 4.21 -5.13
N THR A 479 -15.34 4.04 -4.37
CA THR A 479 -16.49 4.94 -4.49
C THR A 479 -16.06 6.36 -4.18
N ALA A 480 -16.16 7.24 -5.16
CA ALA A 480 -15.58 8.57 -5.10
C ALA A 480 -16.05 9.35 -3.86
N VAL A 481 -15.14 9.53 -2.90
CA VAL A 481 -15.40 10.25 -1.66
C VAL A 481 -15.23 11.75 -1.92
N PRO A 482 -16.22 12.61 -1.58
CA PRO A 482 -16.06 14.05 -1.70
C PRO A 482 -14.89 14.56 -0.85
N TYR A 483 -13.94 15.20 -1.52
CA TYR A 483 -12.74 15.75 -0.93
C TYR A 483 -12.88 17.25 -0.68
N ASP A 484 -12.43 17.70 0.49
CA ASP A 484 -12.36 19.10 0.89
C ASP A 484 -10.96 19.39 1.48
N PRO A 485 -10.13 20.21 0.82
CA PRO A 485 -8.77 20.53 1.29
C PRO A 485 -8.73 21.40 2.55
N GLU A 486 -9.87 21.92 3.03
CA GLU A 486 -9.92 22.60 4.33
C GLU A 486 -10.08 21.63 5.53
N LEU A 487 -10.26 20.33 5.26
CA LEU A 487 -10.36 19.26 6.26
C LEU A 487 -9.04 18.46 6.38
N PRO A 488 -8.84 17.69 7.47
CA PRO A 488 -7.79 16.68 7.50
C PRO A 488 -7.91 15.73 6.31
N ILE A 489 -6.77 15.43 5.68
CA ILE A 489 -6.72 14.45 4.60
C ILE A 489 -6.85 13.07 5.24
N ASP A 490 -7.86 12.32 4.81
CA ASP A 490 -8.14 10.94 5.19
C ASP A 490 -8.68 10.24 3.94
N LEU A 491 -7.86 9.37 3.36
CA LEU A 491 -8.16 8.56 2.18
C LEU A 491 -8.28 7.07 2.57
N GLY A 492 -8.44 6.77 3.86
CA GLY A 492 -8.48 5.42 4.38
C GLY A 492 -9.82 4.70 4.19
N GLY A 493 -9.80 3.40 4.48
CA GLY A 493 -10.99 2.55 4.41
C GLY A 493 -11.48 2.24 2.99
N ILE A 494 -10.59 2.32 1.99
CA ILE A 494 -10.84 1.86 0.63
C ILE A 494 -10.33 0.41 0.49
N ASP A 495 -11.23 -0.52 0.16
CA ASP A 495 -10.88 -1.92 -0.05
C ASP A 495 -9.84 -2.06 -1.18
N GLY A 496 -8.86 -2.95 -0.99
CA GLY A 496 -7.76 -3.16 -1.93
C GLY A 496 -6.62 -2.12 -1.86
N VAL A 497 -6.79 -1.00 -1.16
CA VAL A 497 -5.71 -0.01 -0.94
C VAL A 497 -4.89 -0.41 0.27
N THR A 498 -3.58 -0.56 0.10
CA THR A 498 -2.65 -0.77 1.22
C THR A 498 -2.41 0.53 2.00
N LEU A 499 -2.04 0.43 3.28
CA LEU A 499 -1.66 1.62 4.07
C LEU A 499 -0.48 2.39 3.46
N GLN A 500 0.43 1.69 2.77
CA GLN A 500 1.53 2.31 2.01
C GLN A 500 1.01 3.18 0.85
N GLN A 501 0.03 2.67 0.10
CA GLN A 501 -0.62 3.38 -0.99
C GLN A 501 -1.48 4.55 -0.49
N GLN A 502 -2.18 4.36 0.62
CA GLN A 502 -2.89 5.44 1.32
C GLN A 502 -1.92 6.56 1.73
N ALA A 503 -0.88 6.24 2.50
CA ALA A 503 0.08 7.23 2.98
C ALA A 503 0.79 7.99 1.84
N PHE A 504 1.13 7.30 0.74
CA PHE A 504 1.69 7.96 -0.44
C PHE A 504 0.71 8.95 -1.07
N ALA A 505 -0.53 8.51 -1.30
CA ALA A 505 -1.59 9.33 -1.88
C ALA A 505 -1.89 10.56 -1.00
N GLU A 506 -2.00 10.37 0.31
CA GLU A 506 -2.21 11.46 1.28
C GLU A 506 -1.05 12.45 1.31
N ASN A 507 0.20 11.96 1.31
CA ASN A 507 1.40 12.80 1.28
C ASN A 507 1.50 13.63 -0.01
N LEU A 508 1.17 13.04 -1.17
CA LEU A 508 1.13 13.74 -2.45
C LEU A 508 0.06 14.84 -2.49
N VAL A 509 -1.11 14.61 -1.86
CA VAL A 509 -2.14 15.64 -1.71
C VAL A 509 -1.66 16.75 -0.77
N ALA A 510 -1.07 16.39 0.38
CA ALA A 510 -0.58 17.34 1.39
C ALA A 510 0.52 18.26 0.83
N SER A 511 1.49 17.69 0.12
CA SER A 511 2.60 18.43 -0.50
C SER A 511 2.11 19.30 -1.66
N THR A 512 1.19 18.80 -2.50
CA THR A 512 0.56 19.60 -3.56
C THR A 512 -0.22 20.79 -2.98
N LEU A 513 -0.98 20.60 -1.90
CA LEU A 513 -1.69 21.68 -1.21
C LEU A 513 -0.74 22.76 -0.65
N ARG A 514 0.41 22.34 -0.14
CA ARG A 514 1.43 23.21 0.45
C ARG A 514 2.14 24.06 -0.60
N ASP A 515 2.63 23.44 -1.67
CA ASP A 515 3.66 24.03 -2.53
C ASP A 515 3.10 24.58 -3.86
N LEU A 516 2.05 23.96 -4.42
CA LEU A 516 1.44 24.38 -5.68
C LEU A 516 0.96 25.85 -5.70
N PRO A 517 0.43 26.45 -4.61
CA PRO A 517 -0.04 27.84 -4.59
C PRO A 517 1.00 28.91 -4.99
N ARG A 518 2.31 28.59 -5.00
CA ARG A 518 3.36 29.50 -5.53
C ARG A 518 3.16 29.84 -7.02
N TRP A 519 2.45 28.99 -7.76
CA TRP A 519 2.11 29.17 -9.17
C TRP A 519 0.76 29.87 -9.42
N ALA A 520 0.06 30.35 -8.39
CA ALA A 520 -1.30 30.87 -8.50
C ALA A 520 -1.44 32.13 -9.40
N ASP A 521 -0.35 32.83 -9.70
CA ASP A 521 -0.31 33.87 -10.73
C ASP A 521 0.13 33.27 -12.08
N PRO A 522 -0.75 33.22 -13.10
CA PRO A 522 -0.39 32.72 -14.43
C PRO A 522 0.82 33.43 -15.05
N ALA A 523 1.08 34.70 -14.72
CA ALA A 523 2.24 35.42 -15.23
C ALA A 523 3.56 34.92 -14.62
N VAL A 524 3.54 34.35 -13.42
CA VAL A 524 4.70 33.70 -12.78
C VAL A 524 4.93 32.34 -13.44
N ALA A 525 3.88 31.55 -13.66
CA ALA A 525 3.98 30.28 -14.39
C ALA A 525 4.49 30.50 -15.83
N GLU A 526 3.91 31.43 -16.60
CA GLU A 526 4.36 31.77 -17.95
C GLU A 526 5.82 32.25 -18.00
N ALA A 527 6.29 32.95 -16.97
CA ALA A 527 7.68 33.38 -16.85
C ALA A 527 8.65 32.23 -16.51
N ALA A 528 8.19 31.19 -15.83
CA ALA A 528 8.99 30.00 -15.49
C ALA A 528 9.10 28.98 -16.63
N GLY A 529 8.18 29.00 -17.61
CA GLY A 529 8.25 28.15 -18.79
C GLY A 529 6.89 27.67 -19.28
N PHE A 530 5.93 27.51 -18.36
CA PHE A 530 4.61 26.96 -18.62
C PHE A 530 3.86 27.63 -19.79
N ARG A 531 3.19 26.82 -20.61
CA ARG A 531 2.42 27.28 -21.80
C ARG A 531 1.01 26.71 -21.78
N SER A 532 0.03 27.60 -21.96
CA SER A 532 -1.37 27.21 -22.15
C SER A 532 -1.55 26.39 -23.43
N ILE A 533 -2.19 25.23 -23.31
CA ILE A 533 -2.60 24.40 -24.45
C ILE A 533 -3.89 24.89 -25.11
N GLY A 534 -4.48 26.00 -24.64
CA GLY A 534 -5.61 26.68 -25.27
C GLY A 534 -6.99 26.05 -25.02
N ASP A 535 -7.09 25.13 -24.05
CA ASP A 535 -8.27 24.29 -23.80
C ASP A 535 -9.30 24.89 -22.82
N ALA A 536 -9.09 26.11 -22.33
CA ALA A 536 -9.95 26.89 -21.42
C ALA A 536 -11.48 26.79 -21.65
N ALA A 537 -11.89 26.51 -22.89
CA ALA A 537 -13.29 26.31 -23.27
C ALA A 537 -13.93 25.04 -22.65
N THR A 538 -13.16 24.12 -22.08
CA THR A 538 -13.67 22.96 -21.30
C THR A 538 -14.19 23.36 -19.91
N GLY A 539 -13.81 24.55 -19.41
CA GLY A 539 -14.02 24.97 -18.02
C GLY A 539 -12.74 24.91 -17.17
N HIS A 540 -11.69 24.29 -17.68
CA HIS A 540 -10.34 24.28 -17.13
C HIS A 540 -9.34 24.57 -18.26
N GLU A 541 -8.15 25.07 -17.92
CA GLU A 541 -7.09 25.41 -18.86
C GLU A 541 -5.76 24.86 -18.34
N HIS A 542 -5.15 23.96 -19.10
CA HIS A 542 -3.86 23.37 -18.73
C HIS A 542 -2.72 24.23 -19.24
N TYR A 543 -1.75 24.42 -18.36
CA TYR A 543 -0.49 25.11 -18.59
C TYR A 543 0.62 24.09 -18.38
N ILE A 544 1.23 23.63 -19.48
CA ILE A 544 2.22 22.54 -19.47
C ILE A 544 3.63 23.11 -19.53
N GLN A 545 4.58 22.53 -18.77
CA GLN A 545 6.00 22.79 -18.91
C GLN A 545 6.64 21.71 -19.80
N TRP A 546 6.75 22.00 -21.10
CA TRP A 546 7.21 21.03 -22.10
C TRP A 546 8.65 20.55 -21.91
N ASP A 547 9.49 21.33 -21.21
CA ASP A 547 10.87 20.94 -20.90
C ASP A 547 10.97 19.88 -19.77
N TRP A 548 9.88 19.59 -19.04
CA TRP A 548 9.87 18.70 -17.85
C TRP A 548 9.18 17.34 -18.10
N ILE A 549 8.31 17.21 -19.10
CA ILE A 549 7.48 16.00 -19.32
C ILE A 549 8.30 14.70 -19.42
N ASP A 550 9.47 14.75 -20.06
CA ASP A 550 10.34 13.59 -20.29
C ASP A 550 11.61 13.63 -19.40
N ASP A 551 11.55 14.26 -18.22
CA ASP A 551 12.64 14.24 -17.23
C ASP A 551 12.48 13.12 -16.16
N ASP A 552 13.42 13.01 -15.22
CA ASP A 552 13.43 12.00 -14.15
C ASP A 552 12.89 12.50 -12.79
N VAL A 553 12.07 13.57 -12.80
CA VAL A 553 11.37 14.14 -11.65
C VAL A 553 9.87 13.88 -11.80
N TRP A 554 9.29 13.00 -10.98
CA TRP A 554 7.88 12.62 -11.08
C TRP A 554 7.14 12.90 -9.77
N LEU A 555 5.88 13.34 -9.89
CA LEU A 555 4.99 13.61 -8.75
C LEU A 555 5.58 14.64 -7.74
N ASP A 556 6.40 15.58 -8.22
CA ASP A 556 7.01 16.62 -7.38
C ASP A 556 6.21 17.94 -7.45
N PRO A 557 5.53 18.36 -6.37
CA PRO A 557 4.89 19.69 -6.29
C PRO A 557 5.85 20.86 -6.47
N ASP A 558 7.16 20.65 -6.25
CA ASP A 558 8.21 21.63 -6.49
C ASP A 558 8.60 21.74 -7.99
N GLN A 559 8.21 20.78 -8.84
CA GLN A 559 8.41 20.79 -10.31
C GLN A 559 7.25 20.11 -11.10
N PRO A 560 5.99 20.57 -11.00
CA PRO A 560 4.86 19.89 -11.67
C PRO A 560 4.90 20.10 -13.20
N GLU A 561 4.70 19.03 -13.97
CA GLU A 561 4.72 19.06 -15.45
C GLU A 561 3.56 19.91 -16.01
N SER A 562 2.44 20.03 -15.27
CA SER A 562 1.32 20.87 -15.67
C SER A 562 0.54 21.49 -14.49
N LEU A 563 0.04 22.71 -14.74
CA LEU A 563 -0.81 23.49 -13.84
C LEU A 563 -2.22 23.63 -14.45
N VAL A 564 -3.25 23.40 -13.66
CA VAL A 564 -4.65 23.47 -14.12
C VAL A 564 -5.35 24.69 -13.53
N PHE A 565 -5.80 25.58 -14.41
CA PHE A 565 -6.48 26.81 -14.05
C PHE A 565 -7.96 26.78 -14.42
N ARG A 566 -8.83 27.21 -13.51
CA ARG A 566 -10.25 27.48 -13.78
C ARG A 566 -10.42 28.93 -14.26
N PRO A 567 -10.99 29.20 -15.46
CA PRO A 567 -11.25 30.56 -15.92
C PRO A 567 -12.33 31.25 -15.08
N THR A 568 -12.09 32.50 -14.65
CA THR A 568 -13.07 33.28 -13.86
C THR A 568 -13.86 34.25 -14.74
N GLY A 569 -15.08 34.58 -14.32
CA GLY A 569 -16.04 35.37 -15.12
C GLY A 569 -15.65 36.83 -15.42
N ASP A 570 -14.60 37.34 -14.78
CA ASP A 570 -13.99 38.65 -15.02
C ASP A 570 -12.76 38.60 -15.95
N GLY A 571 -12.40 37.40 -16.44
CA GLY A 571 -11.24 37.18 -17.31
C GLY A 571 -9.94 36.86 -16.56
N GLY A 572 -10.02 36.64 -15.25
CA GLY A 572 -8.94 36.05 -14.47
C GLY A 572 -8.89 34.52 -14.60
N LYS A 573 -8.01 33.91 -13.82
CA LYS A 573 -7.80 32.47 -13.69
C LYS A 573 -7.52 32.14 -12.23
N GLU A 574 -8.06 31.02 -11.77
CA GLU A 574 -7.86 30.46 -10.44
C GLU A 574 -7.07 29.15 -10.58
N LEU A 575 -5.96 28.98 -9.86
CA LEU A 575 -5.23 27.70 -9.85
C LEU A 575 -6.00 26.70 -8.99
N VAL A 576 -6.28 25.51 -9.53
CA VAL A 576 -7.20 24.55 -8.90
C VAL A 576 -6.66 23.13 -8.78
N SER A 577 -5.65 22.76 -9.57
CA SER A 577 -5.06 21.42 -9.55
C SER A 577 -3.67 21.43 -10.18
N ALA A 578 -2.79 20.54 -9.70
CA ALA A 578 -1.62 20.09 -10.45
C ALA A 578 -2.04 18.94 -11.37
N MET A 579 -1.41 18.81 -12.53
CA MET A 579 -1.50 17.59 -13.32
C MET A 579 -0.08 17.08 -13.53
N TYR A 580 0.26 16.00 -12.85
CA TYR A 580 1.55 15.34 -12.99
C TYR A 580 1.51 14.42 -14.21
N MET A 581 2.63 14.27 -14.90
CA MET A 581 2.79 13.50 -16.13
C MET A 581 4.06 12.64 -16.03
N LEU A 582 3.97 11.37 -16.41
CA LEU A 582 5.16 10.53 -16.60
C LEU A 582 5.73 10.69 -18.01
N PRO A 583 7.01 10.36 -18.23
CA PRO A 583 7.65 10.39 -19.55
C PRO A 583 6.84 9.69 -20.63
N SER A 584 6.87 10.25 -21.84
CA SER A 584 6.02 9.82 -22.95
C SER A 584 6.38 8.47 -23.57
N ASP A 585 7.42 7.80 -23.06
CA ASP A 585 7.79 6.42 -23.37
C ASP A 585 7.32 5.39 -22.31
N VAL A 586 6.79 5.84 -21.16
CA VAL A 586 6.07 5.01 -20.19
C VAL A 586 4.63 4.79 -20.69
N SER A 587 4.21 3.54 -20.88
CA SER A 587 2.81 3.26 -21.21
C SER A 587 1.92 3.20 -19.96
N LEU A 588 0.61 3.39 -20.13
CA LEU A 588 -0.34 3.48 -19.00
C LEU A 588 -0.39 2.20 -18.15
N ASP A 589 -0.07 1.04 -18.72
CA ASP A 589 0.08 -0.26 -18.06
C ASP A 589 1.46 -0.47 -17.38
N GLN A 590 2.35 0.52 -17.46
CA GLN A 590 3.67 0.54 -16.82
C GLN A 590 3.80 1.62 -15.74
N VAL A 591 2.71 2.31 -15.42
CA VAL A 591 2.67 3.27 -14.30
C VAL A 591 2.84 2.49 -12.99
N PRO A 592 3.80 2.88 -12.12
CA PRO A 592 3.96 2.22 -10.82
C PRO A 592 2.72 2.42 -9.94
N ASP A 593 2.33 1.38 -9.20
CA ASP A 593 1.09 1.36 -8.40
C ASP A 593 1.22 2.10 -7.05
N TRP A 594 1.72 3.35 -7.10
CA TRP A 594 2.11 4.10 -5.91
C TRP A 594 0.98 4.37 -4.93
N GLY A 595 -0.24 4.61 -5.44
CA GLY A 595 -1.42 4.94 -4.65
C GLY A 595 -2.55 3.93 -4.75
N GLY A 596 -2.36 2.79 -5.42
CA GLY A 596 -3.40 1.79 -5.57
C GLY A 596 -4.67 2.35 -6.21
N GLU A 597 -5.79 1.78 -5.77
CA GLU A 597 -7.14 2.26 -6.04
C GLU A 597 -7.46 3.64 -5.42
N LEU A 598 -6.48 4.49 -5.04
CA LEU A 598 -6.70 5.93 -4.82
C LEU A 598 -6.30 6.77 -6.05
N MET A 599 -5.23 6.39 -6.74
CA MET A 599 -4.58 7.21 -7.77
C MET A 599 -4.94 6.73 -9.18
N GLN A 600 -6.03 7.25 -9.75
CA GLN A 600 -6.42 6.90 -11.12
C GLN A 600 -5.65 7.68 -12.18
N TRP A 601 -4.74 6.99 -12.86
CA TRP A 601 -3.99 7.48 -14.00
C TRP A 601 -4.79 7.40 -15.30
N HIS A 602 -4.52 8.32 -16.22
CA HIS A 602 -5.15 8.32 -17.54
C HIS A 602 -4.22 8.86 -18.63
N VAL A 603 -4.60 8.69 -19.90
CA VAL A 603 -3.91 9.26 -21.08
C VAL A 603 -4.88 9.97 -22.04
N HIS A 604 -4.33 10.77 -22.95
CA HIS A 604 -5.11 11.50 -23.98
C HIS A 604 -4.68 11.14 -25.42
N GLY A 605 -5.02 9.92 -25.85
CA GLY A 605 -4.88 9.46 -27.23
C GLY A 605 -5.93 10.00 -28.21
N ASP A 606 -6.87 10.83 -27.75
CA ASP A 606 -7.99 11.39 -28.53
C ASP A 606 -7.82 12.89 -28.87
N LEU A 607 -6.87 13.60 -28.26
CA LEU A 607 -6.62 15.01 -28.51
C LEU A 607 -5.81 15.25 -29.80
N CYS A 608 -6.03 16.40 -30.44
CA CYS A 608 -5.31 16.83 -31.63
C CYS A 608 -4.69 18.21 -31.44
N PHE A 609 -3.38 18.28 -31.61
CA PHE A 609 -2.56 19.47 -31.35
C PHE A 609 -2.20 20.21 -32.62
N THR A 610 -1.86 21.49 -32.49
CA THR A 610 -1.18 22.27 -33.53
C THR A 610 0.24 21.73 -33.76
N ASP A 611 0.69 21.73 -35.01
CA ASP A 611 2.09 21.44 -35.41
C ASP A 611 3.01 22.61 -35.05
N ASP A 612 3.11 22.91 -33.75
CA ASP A 612 4.01 23.88 -33.13
C ASP A 612 4.97 23.11 -32.19
N PRO A 613 6.29 23.15 -32.43
CA PRO A 613 7.26 22.36 -31.67
C PRO A 613 7.62 22.97 -30.32
N ASP A 614 7.29 24.24 -30.07
CA ASP A 614 7.69 24.98 -28.86
C ASP A 614 6.52 25.14 -27.87
N ALA A 615 5.27 25.19 -28.37
CA ALA A 615 4.06 25.31 -27.56
C ALA A 615 2.81 24.73 -28.26
N PRO A 616 2.69 23.40 -28.42
CA PRO A 616 1.55 22.79 -29.08
C PRO A 616 0.24 23.03 -28.31
N GLN A 617 -0.80 23.45 -29.03
CA GLN A 617 -2.13 23.75 -28.48
C GLN A 617 -3.19 22.76 -28.97
N VAL A 618 -4.11 22.36 -28.09
CA VAL A 618 -5.26 21.52 -28.43
C VAL A 618 -6.19 22.31 -29.36
N ALA A 619 -6.35 21.81 -30.58
CA ALA A 619 -7.13 22.46 -31.64
C ALA A 619 -8.21 21.54 -32.24
N GLY A 620 -8.40 20.34 -31.68
CA GLY A 620 -9.49 19.43 -32.01
C GLY A 620 -9.38 18.11 -31.25
N THR A 621 -10.30 17.19 -31.55
CA THR A 621 -10.27 15.81 -31.06
C THR A 621 -10.50 14.83 -32.22
N LYS A 622 -10.17 13.55 -31.99
CA LYS A 622 -10.31 12.44 -32.92
C LYS A 622 -10.86 11.21 -32.21
N PRO A 623 -11.52 10.27 -32.92
CA PRO A 623 -11.77 8.94 -32.38
C PRO A 623 -10.46 8.22 -32.04
N LEU A 624 -10.44 7.46 -30.95
CA LEU A 624 -9.31 6.61 -30.56
C LEU A 624 -8.91 5.67 -31.71
N GLY A 625 -7.60 5.44 -31.87
CA GLY A 625 -7.04 4.64 -32.95
C GLY A 625 -7.14 5.25 -34.36
N SER A 626 -7.56 6.52 -34.48
CA SER A 626 -7.53 7.28 -35.75
C SER A 626 -6.40 8.32 -35.76
N THR A 627 -6.25 9.05 -36.86
CA THR A 627 -5.25 10.10 -37.03
C THR A 627 -5.87 11.49 -37.00
N CYS A 628 -5.16 12.46 -36.42
CA CYS A 628 -5.59 13.85 -36.44
C CYS A 628 -5.73 14.40 -37.86
N ARG A 629 -6.67 15.34 -38.02
CA ARG A 629 -6.98 15.93 -39.33
C ARG A 629 -5.92 16.98 -39.67
N PRO A 630 -5.15 16.85 -40.78
CA PRO A 630 -4.15 17.84 -41.14
C PRO A 630 -4.74 19.26 -41.26
N PRO A 631 -4.06 20.30 -40.72
CA PRO A 631 -2.67 20.29 -40.27
C PRO A 631 -2.44 19.85 -38.82
N LEU A 632 -3.45 19.36 -38.09
CA LEU A 632 -3.27 18.92 -36.71
C LEU A 632 -2.52 17.59 -36.64
N VAL A 633 -1.75 17.43 -35.57
CA VAL A 633 -0.91 16.27 -35.24
C VAL A 633 -1.40 15.60 -33.95
N ASP A 634 -0.95 14.37 -33.74
CA ASP A 634 -1.14 13.66 -32.47
C ASP A 634 -0.14 14.23 -31.44
N GLY A 635 -0.54 14.35 -30.16
CA GLY A 635 0.35 14.79 -29.08
C GLY A 635 1.12 13.63 -28.43
N PRO A 636 2.01 13.91 -27.45
CA PRO A 636 2.61 12.87 -26.62
C PRO A 636 1.53 12.13 -25.80
N ILE A 637 1.70 10.82 -25.63
CA ILE A 637 0.80 9.97 -24.84
C ILE A 637 1.51 9.68 -23.50
N ALA A 638 1.61 10.71 -22.67
CA ALA A 638 2.10 10.61 -21.30
C ALA A 638 0.96 10.13 -20.37
N PRO A 639 1.19 9.13 -19.49
CA PRO A 639 0.32 8.86 -18.35
C PRO A 639 0.28 10.08 -17.44
N MET A 640 -0.92 10.49 -17.00
CA MET A 640 -1.09 11.67 -16.17
C MET A 640 -2.13 11.48 -15.06
N ILE A 641 -1.99 12.27 -14.00
CA ILE A 641 -2.90 12.29 -12.86
C ILE A 641 -3.10 13.71 -12.35
N HIS A 642 -4.36 14.07 -12.07
CA HIS A 642 -4.70 15.36 -11.45
C HIS A 642 -4.62 15.25 -9.94
N VAL A 643 -4.10 16.29 -9.27
CA VAL A 643 -4.17 16.45 -7.81
C VAL A 643 -4.83 17.79 -7.50
N TRP A 644 -6.00 17.76 -6.87
CA TRP A 644 -6.84 18.94 -6.67
C TRP A 644 -6.50 19.70 -5.39
N ILE A 645 -6.37 21.03 -5.49
CA ILE A 645 -6.14 21.94 -4.35
C ILE A 645 -7.40 22.73 -3.94
N VAL A 646 -8.56 22.31 -4.45
CA VAL A 646 -9.90 22.87 -4.16
C VAL A 646 -10.88 21.71 -3.94
N PRO A 647 -12.02 21.91 -3.26
CA PRO A 647 -12.98 20.85 -3.04
C PRO A 647 -13.41 20.17 -4.35
N ASN A 648 -13.36 18.84 -4.36
CA ASN A 648 -13.74 18.02 -5.50
C ASN A 648 -14.65 16.88 -5.02
N GLU A 649 -15.85 16.80 -5.60
CA GLU A 649 -16.85 15.77 -5.26
C GLU A 649 -16.44 14.34 -5.65
N CYS A 650 -15.32 14.22 -6.38
CA CYS A 650 -14.81 12.99 -6.99
C CYS A 650 -13.55 12.44 -6.29
N GLY A 651 -13.09 13.09 -5.23
CA GLY A 651 -11.81 12.80 -4.57
C GLY A 651 -10.66 13.68 -5.11
N PRO A 652 -9.49 13.66 -4.44
CA PRO A 652 -8.37 14.54 -4.78
C PRO A 652 -7.62 14.13 -6.05
N PHE A 653 -7.81 12.90 -6.53
CA PHE A 653 -7.14 12.32 -7.72
C PHE A 653 -8.02 12.23 -8.96
N ALA A 654 -9.21 12.84 -8.95
CA ALA A 654 -10.17 12.68 -10.03
C ALA A 654 -9.69 13.33 -11.33
N ALA A 655 -9.81 12.58 -12.44
CA ALA A 655 -9.70 13.14 -13.78
C ALA A 655 -10.80 14.19 -14.04
N LEU A 656 -10.65 14.95 -15.13
CA LEU A 656 -11.59 16.03 -15.48
C LEU A 656 -12.90 15.50 -16.10
N ASP A 657 -14.03 16.04 -15.63
CA ASP A 657 -15.37 15.77 -16.19
C ASP A 657 -15.46 16.02 -17.72
N GLY A 658 -16.04 15.04 -18.44
CA GLY A 658 -16.59 15.24 -19.79
C GLY A 658 -15.61 15.01 -20.94
N ILE A 659 -15.49 15.97 -21.86
CA ILE A 659 -14.67 15.82 -23.09
C ILE A 659 -13.16 15.76 -22.77
N ALA A 660 -12.77 16.12 -21.54
CA ALA A 660 -11.41 16.00 -21.02
C ALA A 660 -11.22 14.77 -20.11
N GLY A 661 -12.18 13.83 -20.05
CA GLY A 661 -12.00 12.56 -19.37
C GLY A 661 -11.05 11.67 -20.18
N GLY A 662 -9.84 11.46 -19.69
CA GLY A 662 -8.83 10.63 -20.34
C GLY A 662 -9.20 9.14 -20.39
N GLN A 663 -8.37 8.38 -21.09
CA GLN A 663 -8.48 6.92 -21.13
C GLN A 663 -7.73 6.31 -19.94
N VAL A 664 -8.44 5.52 -19.14
CA VAL A 664 -7.92 4.76 -17.99
C VAL A 664 -7.52 3.33 -18.41
N PRO A 665 -6.84 2.53 -17.58
CA PRO A 665 -6.48 1.14 -17.88
C PRO A 665 -7.66 0.25 -18.31
N ASP A 666 -7.35 -0.78 -19.13
CA ASP A 666 -8.33 -1.72 -19.69
C ASP A 666 -9.00 -2.55 -18.58
N GLY A 667 -10.20 -2.14 -18.16
CA GLY A 667 -10.99 -2.81 -17.11
C GLY A 667 -11.50 -1.84 -16.05
N GLU A 668 -10.85 -0.68 -15.90
CA GLU A 668 -11.28 0.37 -14.97
C GLU A 668 -12.48 1.17 -15.48
N SER A 669 -13.18 1.77 -14.52
CA SER A 669 -14.17 2.82 -14.79
C SER A 669 -13.56 4.19 -14.51
N VAL A 670 -13.73 5.13 -15.45
CA VAL A 670 -13.32 6.54 -15.25
C VAL A 670 -14.08 7.10 -14.05
N ARG A 671 -13.34 7.46 -13.01
CA ARG A 671 -13.89 8.05 -11.79
C ARG A 671 -14.49 9.41 -12.16
N CYS A 672 -15.76 9.58 -11.82
CA CYS A 672 -16.58 10.74 -12.18
C CYS A 672 -16.91 10.98 -13.68
N ASP A 673 -17.03 9.95 -14.52
CA ASP A 673 -17.77 10.14 -15.79
C ASP A 673 -19.27 10.40 -15.56
N ARG A 674 -19.61 11.65 -15.25
CA ARG A 674 -20.97 12.20 -15.37
C ARG A 674 -21.30 12.43 -16.83
N ALA A 675 -21.53 11.33 -17.55
CA ALA A 675 -22.11 11.34 -18.88
C ALA A 675 -23.32 12.30 -18.91
N HIS A 676 -23.21 13.39 -19.69
CA HIS A 676 -24.19 14.49 -19.71
C HIS A 676 -25.63 13.99 -19.93
N GLY A 677 -26.40 13.78 -18.83
CA GLY A 677 -27.58 12.91 -18.92
C GLY A 677 -28.57 12.87 -17.75
N SER A 678 -28.38 13.61 -16.66
CA SER A 678 -29.41 13.75 -15.59
C SER A 678 -29.49 15.19 -15.07
N HIS A 679 -30.74 15.59 -14.75
CA HIS A 679 -31.20 16.98 -14.60
C HIS A 679 -30.78 17.72 -13.33
#